data_AF-A0A7S2DLB5-F1
#
_entry.id   AF-A0A7S2DLB5-F1
#
_cell.length_a   1.000
_cell.length_b   1.000
_cell.length_c   1.000
_cell.angle_alpha   90.00
_cell.angle_beta   90.00
_cell.angle_gamma   90.00
#
_symmetry.space_group_name_H-M   'P 1'
#
loop_
_entity.id
_entity.type
_entity.pdbx_description
1 polymer ?
#
loop_
_entity_poly.entity_id
_entity_poly.type
_entity_poly.pdbx_seq_one_letter_code
_entity_poly.pdbx_strand_id
1 'polypeptide(L)'
;MQTAGQPGGKTLILRPRLFEVTVAPVALSADDPRLVAAGGSGAGGVIECVPPWNGAAHASGAVYELVDGHLARLPAPAVAPFAKADMSHAVLEALNGNGNGNGRLLAADVTSAEVELALVAMRHLTAGGLKSLMQKAVRFHAKQVELAQGLQCSAALVAAACAALLFADKGTFSPELQLFTRGGTAAFKRIAVIVLEDAWPEEVAGAVGQHGGTSTSTAVCALTTLALAMQRMHRYEPPREAIVAALRLVARAALSPTILAWRTEDTSQAQVSLSCTSQAALGRAAFLMRAVRSFESDMAMFETVAKLSSRGSLPVRRTVEAPALMPYCHMVDHHCYRGIAHTLNGGGATFASRFSTLFNTVTGSNPRRTVTKGFESRPAVQRARFAQRCVLRFVMRSPRAVLPPPQCLSSAEVVVSLQLDPGVLAAAVGPIKLKIKEGGSSRRVREVVVMLGVSTPEDEIVMLPPARATRDLFGSLSDAERSEAIACLRARPSLPAKSPLLPPGGHAATFLHGCWCLDGEPWADVVARGSELSVPLVIPPAWAAGGALDLTKPLPADDDALADALSVMGTGCVPRAKQLVIALFASVPATVALRAASMLRQQWQTVAMPTPALSGGLGSDQLAAYNGDWDAYRLLVLLSRLVPGALRPAMPPTFIIPEARLLRVAERWAMVGARMSGGLAADNEIEAADAGPADGTVPSPCSGEETAADASPPPPPPPLHANALVSSLKEAMGSTLSAEVEVLHLLRELGRVDMTIELLKESGAGRVVHDLKKDRGASEAVRGCASALVDRWKASVAAEKATSVAALGGADRIDGTGIDGTGSTGGARGDKTVRDDDQTASDITWETHPKWSSCGKRAAARLMEHQQVAVARMHRRDETADGCGHFLILDTGLGKTVTSLVYAYRWLCKYGGAVRRIIWVTPAGTVDNLLEQLKKTWGAPVWNVPRVSSAKTLKSGELTHLQLVDFAVNVIHADHLRSAIDQGLTEQATSSFLIFDEVDDMYAPTLRTSAARSLAGLAPKFVAQTATPMRRNESQVKGEGEGRG
;
A
#
# COMPACT_ATOMS: atom_id res chain seq x y z
N MET A 1 2.52 15.93 23.02
CA MET A 1 3.16 14.70 23.55
C MET A 1 4.61 14.67 23.09
N GLN A 2 5.53 14.11 23.86
CA GLN A 2 6.86 13.73 23.36
C GLN A 2 6.83 12.29 22.86
N THR A 3 7.61 11.95 21.84
CA THR A 3 7.78 10.57 21.36
C THR A 3 8.75 9.80 22.26
N ALA A 4 8.33 8.66 22.78
CA ALA A 4 9.18 7.81 23.62
C ALA A 4 10.24 7.07 22.79
N GLY A 5 11.48 6.99 23.31
CA GLY A 5 12.54 6.16 22.73
C GLY A 5 13.59 6.90 21.89
N GLN A 6 13.48 8.22 21.72
CA GLN A 6 14.55 9.05 21.13
C GLN A 6 15.01 10.13 22.12
N PRO A 7 16.33 10.30 22.36
CA PRO A 7 16.86 11.55 22.88
C PRO A 7 16.42 12.70 21.96
N GLY A 8 15.96 13.83 22.53
CA GLY A 8 15.37 14.93 21.75
C GLY A 8 13.94 14.69 21.23
N GLY A 9 13.25 13.62 21.67
CA GLY A 9 11.96 13.16 21.15
C GLY A 9 10.92 14.26 20.85
N LYS A 10 10.58 14.42 19.57
CA LYS A 10 9.81 15.57 19.02
C LYS A 10 8.49 15.81 19.76
N THR A 11 8.22 17.09 20.05
CA THR A 11 6.96 17.55 20.64
C THR A 11 5.83 17.57 19.60
N LEU A 12 5.02 16.52 19.59
CA LEU A 12 3.74 16.47 18.87
C LEU A 12 2.76 17.48 19.47
N ILE A 13 2.55 18.59 18.75
CA ILE A 13 1.48 19.56 18.98
C ILE A 13 0.18 18.98 18.38
N LEU A 14 -0.62 18.32 19.21
CA LEU A 14 -1.93 17.82 18.82
C LEU A 14 -2.91 19.01 18.71
N ARG A 15 -3.71 19.07 17.62
CA ARG A 15 -4.71 20.13 17.44
C ARG A 15 -5.85 19.95 18.46
N PRO A 16 -6.27 20.99 19.22
CA PRO A 16 -7.26 20.84 20.28
C PRO A 16 -8.63 20.26 19.86
N ARG A 17 -9.05 20.46 18.60
CA ARG A 17 -10.37 20.05 18.08
C ARG A 17 -10.69 18.55 18.08
N LEU A 18 -9.76 17.67 18.49
CA LEU A 18 -9.99 16.21 18.58
C LEU A 18 -10.22 15.70 20.02
N PHE A 19 -10.04 16.54 21.05
CA PHE A 19 -10.15 16.13 22.45
C PHE A 19 -10.99 17.13 23.24
N GLU A 20 -12.27 16.83 23.39
CA GLU A 20 -13.10 17.45 24.42
C GLU A 20 -12.63 16.95 25.78
N VAL A 21 -12.24 17.86 26.67
CA VAL A 21 -11.83 17.51 28.03
C VAL A 21 -13.10 17.29 28.85
N THR A 22 -13.65 16.08 28.78
CA THR A 22 -14.72 15.65 29.69
C THR A 22 -14.25 15.84 31.13
N VAL A 23 -15.08 16.52 31.93
CA VAL A 23 -14.79 16.81 33.34
C VAL A 23 -14.52 15.50 34.07
N ALA A 24 -13.45 15.44 34.87
CA ALA A 24 -13.14 14.26 35.67
C ALA A 24 -14.35 13.92 36.56
N PRO A 25 -14.77 12.65 36.65
CA PRO A 25 -16.01 12.31 37.31
C PRO A 25 -15.97 12.70 38.78
N VAL A 26 -17.06 13.32 39.21
CA VAL A 26 -17.26 13.71 40.61
C VAL A 26 -17.50 12.43 41.40
N ALA A 27 -16.73 12.22 42.47
CA ALA A 27 -17.04 11.19 43.45
C ALA A 27 -18.38 11.54 44.10
N LEU A 28 -19.44 10.81 43.75
CA LEU A 28 -20.79 11.07 44.25
C LEU A 28 -20.87 10.65 45.72
N SER A 29 -21.47 11.50 46.56
CA SER A 29 -21.86 11.13 47.93
C SER A 29 -22.90 10.00 47.89
N ALA A 30 -23.00 9.22 48.96
CA ALA A 30 -24.00 8.15 49.06
C ALA A 30 -25.43 8.67 48.82
N ASP A 31 -25.69 9.91 49.23
CA ASP A 31 -26.96 10.62 49.14
C ASP A 31 -27.19 11.37 47.80
N ASP A 32 -26.31 11.21 46.80
CA ASP A 32 -26.50 11.87 45.50
C ASP A 32 -27.82 11.42 44.85
N PRO A 33 -28.70 12.35 44.41
CA PRO A 33 -30.01 12.00 43.86
C PRO A 33 -29.97 11.00 42.69
N ARG A 34 -28.85 10.92 41.94
CA ARG A 34 -28.66 9.94 40.85
C ARG A 34 -28.47 8.51 41.38
N LEU A 35 -27.80 8.34 42.53
CA LEU A 35 -27.68 7.05 43.20
C LEU A 35 -29.03 6.59 43.75
N VAL A 36 -29.75 7.49 44.42
CA VAL A 36 -31.10 7.22 44.95
C VAL A 36 -32.08 6.84 43.82
N ALA A 37 -32.08 7.59 42.70
CA ALA A 37 -32.93 7.29 41.55
C ALA A 37 -32.56 5.98 40.83
N ALA A 38 -31.26 5.65 40.75
CA ALA A 38 -30.80 4.38 40.17
C ALA A 38 -31.12 3.16 41.06
N GLY A 39 -31.25 3.34 42.38
CA GLY A 39 -31.71 2.31 43.31
C GLY A 39 -33.23 2.08 43.26
N GLY A 40 -34.02 3.12 43.03
CA GLY A 40 -35.49 3.05 43.00
C GLY A 40 -36.13 2.59 41.69
N SER A 41 -35.39 2.56 40.57
CA SER A 41 -35.96 2.29 39.24
C SER A 41 -35.36 1.04 38.58
N GLY A 42 -36.17 -0.01 38.42
CA GLY A 42 -35.76 -1.34 37.94
C GLY A 42 -35.22 -1.43 36.50
N ALA A 43 -35.10 -0.30 35.79
CA ALA A 43 -34.49 -0.19 34.46
C ALA A 43 -33.19 0.65 34.44
N GLY A 44 -32.94 1.49 35.45
CA GLY A 44 -31.79 2.42 35.51
C GLY A 44 -30.56 1.87 36.24
N GLY A 45 -30.56 0.58 36.57
CA GLY A 45 -29.65 -0.02 37.56
C GLY A 45 -28.16 0.20 37.32
N VAL A 46 -27.46 0.53 38.40
CA VAL A 46 -26.02 0.82 38.48
C VAL A 46 -25.18 -0.29 37.82
N ILE A 47 -24.19 0.12 37.00
CA ILE A 47 -23.21 -0.79 36.44
C ILE A 47 -22.17 -1.11 37.52
N GLU A 48 -22.40 -2.17 38.28
CA GLU A 48 -21.44 -2.67 39.26
C GLU A 48 -20.16 -3.17 38.57
N CYS A 49 -19.10 -2.37 38.69
CA CYS A 49 -17.75 -2.70 38.22
C CYS A 49 -16.84 -3.10 39.39
N VAL A 50 -17.43 -3.29 40.57
CA VAL A 50 -16.85 -4.00 41.73
C VAL A 50 -17.44 -5.42 41.78
N PRO A 51 -17.03 -6.33 40.88
CA PRO A 51 -17.40 -7.73 41.01
C PRO A 51 -16.89 -8.31 42.35
N PRO A 52 -17.57 -9.32 42.93
CA PRO A 52 -17.24 -9.89 44.24
C PRO A 52 -15.99 -10.79 44.20
N TRP A 53 -14.84 -10.22 43.87
CA TRP A 53 -13.56 -10.93 43.71
C TRP A 53 -12.76 -11.10 45.01
N ASN A 54 -13.13 -10.37 46.06
CA ASN A 54 -12.86 -10.65 47.47
C ASN A 54 -14.05 -10.10 48.28
N GLY A 55 -14.46 -10.79 49.36
CA GLY A 55 -15.71 -10.50 50.06
C GLY A 55 -15.72 -9.17 50.85
N ALA A 56 -16.80 -8.40 50.70
CA ALA A 56 -17.26 -7.25 51.52
C ALA A 56 -16.33 -6.02 51.72
N ALA A 57 -15.01 -6.17 51.78
CA ALA A 57 -14.09 -5.15 52.32
C ALA A 57 -13.95 -3.85 51.50
N HIS A 58 -14.37 -3.84 50.23
CA HIS A 58 -14.13 -2.73 49.29
C HIS A 58 -15.33 -1.82 49.04
N ALA A 59 -16.30 -1.77 49.96
CA ALA A 59 -17.47 -0.88 49.82
C ALA A 59 -17.11 0.62 49.96
N SER A 60 -16.10 0.94 50.78
CA SER A 60 -15.62 2.31 51.02
C SER A 60 -14.69 2.80 49.90
N GLY A 61 -14.92 4.04 49.43
CA GLY A 61 -14.06 4.70 48.43
C GLY A 61 -14.34 4.36 46.97
N ALA A 62 -15.43 3.64 46.66
CA ALA A 62 -15.88 3.46 45.28
C ALA A 62 -16.17 4.82 44.60
N VAL A 63 -15.77 4.97 43.33
CA VAL A 63 -15.98 6.18 42.53
C VAL A 63 -17.10 5.93 41.53
N TYR A 64 -17.94 6.92 41.27
CA TYR A 64 -19.04 6.79 40.32
C TYR A 64 -18.78 7.64 39.06
N GLU A 65 -18.98 7.05 37.88
CA GLU A 65 -18.91 7.75 36.59
C GLU A 65 -20.28 7.69 35.90
N LEU A 66 -20.75 8.83 35.36
CA LEU A 66 -21.94 8.84 34.51
C LEU A 66 -21.55 8.55 33.06
N VAL A 67 -21.71 7.29 32.66
CA VAL A 67 -21.47 6.81 31.31
C VAL A 67 -22.75 6.95 30.50
N ASP A 68 -22.90 8.08 29.82
CA ASP A 68 -23.89 8.31 28.75
C ASP A 68 -25.34 8.05 29.20
N GLY A 69 -25.63 8.36 30.48
CA GLY A 69 -26.92 8.15 31.15
C GLY A 69 -26.93 7.01 32.18
N HIS A 70 -26.01 6.06 32.08
CA HIS A 70 -25.86 4.97 33.06
C HIS A 70 -24.84 5.32 34.14
N LEU A 71 -25.16 5.05 35.41
CA LEU A 71 -24.21 5.24 36.51
C LEU A 71 -23.35 3.99 36.67
N ALA A 72 -22.03 4.12 36.49
CA ALA A 72 -21.06 3.06 36.74
C ALA A 72 -20.42 3.21 38.11
N ARG A 73 -20.37 2.12 38.89
CA ARG A 73 -19.64 2.06 40.17
C ARG A 73 -18.28 1.42 39.95
N LEU A 74 -17.25 2.25 39.93
CA LEU A 74 -15.85 1.86 39.78
C LEU A 74 -15.23 1.56 41.17
N PRO A 75 -14.34 0.56 41.28
CA PRO A 75 -13.56 0.37 42.48
C PRO A 75 -12.57 1.55 42.67
N ALA A 76 -12.17 1.81 43.92
CA ALA A 76 -11.31 2.93 44.28
C ALA A 76 -10.02 2.96 43.42
N PRO A 77 -9.59 4.13 42.92
CA PRO A 77 -8.37 4.22 42.11
C PRO A 77 -7.12 3.85 42.92
N ALA A 78 -6.16 3.21 42.28
CA ALA A 78 -4.85 2.98 42.86
C ALA A 78 -4.09 4.30 43.09
N VAL A 79 -3.31 4.37 44.17
CA VAL A 79 -2.46 5.54 44.50
C VAL A 79 -1.31 5.70 43.50
N ALA A 80 -0.88 4.60 42.86
CA ALA A 80 0.17 4.56 41.84
C ALA A 80 -0.26 3.71 40.65
N PRO A 81 0.22 3.99 39.42
CA PRO A 81 0.01 3.11 38.26
C PRO A 81 0.67 1.75 38.48
N PHE A 82 0.01 0.69 38.00
CA PHE A 82 0.53 -0.69 38.06
C PHE A 82 1.89 -0.80 37.38
N ALA A 83 2.91 -1.21 38.12
CA ALA A 83 4.30 -1.13 37.71
C ALA A 83 4.90 -2.51 37.42
N LYS A 84 6.12 -2.52 36.85
CA LYS A 84 6.85 -3.76 36.56
C LYS A 84 7.05 -4.64 37.80
N ALA A 85 7.20 -4.05 39.00
CA ALA A 85 7.40 -4.79 40.24
C ALA A 85 6.16 -5.59 40.67
N ASP A 86 4.96 -5.12 40.32
CA ASP A 86 3.69 -5.74 40.72
C ASP A 86 3.33 -6.96 39.86
N MET A 87 3.84 -7.01 38.62
CA MET A 87 3.43 -7.97 37.60
C MET A 87 3.57 -9.42 38.06
N SER A 88 4.72 -9.80 38.61
CA SER A 88 5.02 -11.19 38.92
C SER A 88 4.14 -11.71 40.06
N HIS A 89 3.95 -10.91 41.12
CA HIS A 89 3.04 -11.23 42.22
C HIS A 89 1.57 -11.26 41.74
N ALA A 90 1.18 -10.34 40.85
CA ALA A 90 -0.18 -10.31 40.29
C ALA A 90 -0.50 -11.52 39.40
N VAL A 91 0.44 -11.97 38.56
CA VAL A 91 0.30 -13.18 37.75
C VAL A 91 0.28 -14.44 38.62
N LEU A 92 1.13 -14.51 39.65
CA LEU A 92 1.19 -15.63 40.59
C LEU A 92 -0.14 -15.80 41.35
N GLU A 93 -0.64 -14.70 41.94
CA GLU A 93 -1.93 -14.66 42.63
C GLU A 93 -3.10 -14.99 41.68
N ALA A 94 -3.06 -14.51 40.44
CA ALA A 94 -4.09 -14.79 39.45
C ALA A 94 -4.21 -16.29 39.12
N LEU A 95 -3.09 -17.02 39.08
CA LEU A 95 -3.03 -18.44 38.67
C LEU A 95 -3.21 -19.41 39.85
N ASN A 96 -2.50 -19.18 40.96
CA ASN A 96 -2.49 -20.08 42.11
C ASN A 96 -3.64 -19.80 43.11
N GLY A 97 -4.22 -18.59 43.07
CA GLY A 97 -5.26 -18.15 44.00
C GLY A 97 -4.69 -17.53 45.29
N ASN A 98 -5.59 -17.07 46.17
CA ASN A 98 -5.23 -16.24 47.32
C ASN A 98 -4.81 -17.09 48.56
N GLY A 99 -4.03 -18.16 48.35
CA GLY A 99 -3.54 -19.08 49.40
C GLY A 99 -4.58 -20.01 50.02
N ASN A 100 -5.82 -19.57 50.21
CA ASN A 100 -6.90 -20.27 50.94
C ASN A 100 -7.51 -21.49 50.20
N GLY A 101 -6.78 -22.14 49.29
CA GLY A 101 -7.22 -23.28 48.45
C GLY A 101 -8.27 -22.94 47.37
N ASN A 102 -9.23 -22.09 47.68
CA ASN A 102 -10.28 -21.64 46.77
C ASN A 102 -9.71 -20.80 45.61
N GLY A 103 -10.05 -21.18 44.37
CA GLY A 103 -9.79 -20.39 43.16
C GLY A 103 -8.50 -20.70 42.39
N ARG A 104 -7.74 -21.72 42.80
CA ARG A 104 -6.57 -22.25 42.06
C ARG A 104 -6.98 -22.70 40.64
N LEU A 105 -6.30 -22.21 39.60
CA LEU A 105 -6.67 -22.49 38.20
C LEU A 105 -5.92 -23.68 37.58
N LEU A 106 -4.76 -24.03 38.12
CA LEU A 106 -3.85 -25.02 37.55
C LEU A 106 -3.58 -26.17 38.53
N ALA A 107 -3.43 -27.38 38.00
CA ALA A 107 -3.21 -28.58 38.82
C ALA A 107 -1.86 -28.52 39.55
N ALA A 108 -0.79 -28.12 38.85
CA ALA A 108 0.48 -27.72 39.46
C ALA A 108 0.46 -26.23 39.82
N ASP A 109 1.14 -25.87 40.91
CA ASP A 109 1.42 -24.46 41.23
C ASP A 109 2.41 -23.89 40.21
N VAL A 110 2.12 -22.70 39.70
CA VAL A 110 3.11 -21.97 38.90
C VAL A 110 4.08 -21.30 39.86
N THR A 111 5.38 -21.44 39.61
CA THR A 111 6.43 -20.83 40.44
C THR A 111 6.70 -19.38 40.03
N SER A 112 7.19 -18.57 40.98
CA SER A 112 7.63 -17.20 40.69
C SER A 112 8.73 -17.15 39.61
N ALA A 113 9.60 -18.17 39.56
CA ALA A 113 10.65 -18.29 38.55
C ALA A 113 10.08 -18.47 37.12
N GLU A 114 9.05 -19.31 36.93
CA GLU A 114 8.38 -19.45 35.63
C GLU A 114 7.69 -18.16 35.19
N VAL A 115 7.09 -17.42 36.13
CA VAL A 115 6.48 -16.11 35.87
C VAL A 115 7.52 -15.10 35.39
N GLU A 116 8.65 -14.97 36.10
CA GLU A 116 9.75 -14.09 35.70
C GLU A 116 10.35 -14.49 34.34
N LEU A 117 10.58 -15.78 34.09
CA LEU A 117 11.08 -16.26 32.80
C LEU A 117 10.12 -15.93 31.65
N ALA A 118 8.81 -16.12 31.84
CA ALA A 118 7.79 -15.76 30.85
C ALA A 118 7.74 -14.25 30.60
N LEU A 119 7.74 -13.43 31.66
CA LEU A 119 7.77 -11.97 31.55
C LEU A 119 9.05 -11.47 30.86
N VAL A 120 10.21 -12.06 31.18
CA VAL A 120 11.50 -11.73 30.55
C VAL A 120 11.54 -12.11 29.07
N ALA A 121 10.97 -13.27 28.69
CA ALA A 121 10.87 -13.69 27.30
C ALA A 121 9.97 -12.77 26.45
N MET A 122 8.94 -12.17 27.06
CA MET A 122 7.94 -11.34 26.35
C MET A 122 8.17 -9.82 26.45
N ARG A 123 9.07 -9.34 27.33
CA ARG A 123 9.34 -7.90 27.56
C ARG A 123 9.76 -7.07 26.33
N HIS A 124 10.15 -7.73 25.24
CA HIS A 124 10.60 -7.08 24.00
C HIS A 124 9.47 -6.93 22.96
N LEU A 125 8.29 -7.50 23.21
CA LEU A 125 7.13 -7.36 22.36
C LEU A 125 6.52 -5.95 22.49
N THR A 126 6.01 -5.42 21.39
CA THR A 126 5.20 -4.19 21.42
C THR A 126 3.84 -4.48 22.06
N ALA A 127 3.09 -3.44 22.45
CA ALA A 127 1.69 -3.61 22.85
C ALA A 127 0.84 -4.32 21.76
N GLY A 128 1.19 -4.18 20.48
CA GLY A 128 0.61 -4.97 19.39
C GLY A 128 0.92 -6.47 19.53
N GLY A 129 2.19 -6.81 19.75
CA GLY A 129 2.67 -8.19 19.90
C GLY A 129 2.05 -8.87 21.12
N LEU A 130 2.01 -8.18 22.26
CA LEU A 130 1.38 -8.66 23.49
C LEU A 130 -0.13 -8.91 23.31
N LYS A 131 -0.86 -7.97 22.68
CA LYS A 131 -2.29 -8.16 22.34
C LYS A 131 -2.50 -9.38 21.44
N SER A 132 -1.64 -9.56 20.44
CA SER A 132 -1.71 -10.72 19.53
C SER A 132 -1.43 -12.02 20.28
N LEU A 133 -0.29 -12.13 20.98
CA LEU A 133 0.11 -13.34 21.70
C LEU A 133 -0.91 -13.77 22.76
N MET A 134 -1.45 -12.82 23.53
CA MET A 134 -2.55 -13.06 24.47
C MET A 134 -3.77 -13.64 23.76
N GLN A 135 -4.17 -13.05 22.63
CA GLN A 135 -5.31 -13.52 21.85
C GLN A 135 -5.05 -14.90 21.21
N LYS A 136 -3.84 -15.14 20.66
CA LYS A 136 -3.50 -16.44 20.05
C LYS A 136 -3.40 -17.55 21.10
N ALA A 137 -2.80 -17.31 22.26
CA ALA A 137 -2.72 -18.29 23.34
C ALA A 137 -4.12 -18.77 23.79
N VAL A 138 -5.09 -17.85 23.87
CA VAL A 138 -6.49 -18.21 24.17
C VAL A 138 -7.19 -18.86 22.98
N ARG A 139 -7.10 -18.27 21.77
CA ARG A 139 -7.73 -18.74 20.53
C ARG A 139 -7.30 -20.15 20.13
N PHE A 140 -6.01 -20.44 20.20
CA PHE A 140 -5.42 -21.69 19.74
C PHE A 140 -5.52 -22.81 20.78
N HIS A 141 -5.92 -22.51 22.02
CA HIS A 141 -6.25 -23.49 23.08
C HIS A 141 -5.22 -24.63 23.23
N ALA A 142 -3.93 -24.29 23.11
CA ALA A 142 -2.88 -25.27 23.35
C ALA A 142 -2.67 -25.47 24.85
N LYS A 143 -2.20 -26.66 25.26
CA LYS A 143 -1.81 -26.93 26.65
C LYS A 143 -0.61 -26.05 27.03
N GLN A 144 0.38 -26.00 26.14
CA GLN A 144 1.60 -25.20 26.27
C GLN A 144 1.77 -24.22 25.11
N VAL A 145 2.55 -23.18 25.35
CA VAL A 145 3.00 -22.19 24.37
C VAL A 145 4.52 -22.15 24.44
N GLU A 146 5.16 -22.35 23.29
CA GLU A 146 6.58 -22.08 23.09
C GLU A 146 6.80 -20.56 23.11
N LEU A 147 7.84 -20.12 23.82
CA LEU A 147 8.33 -18.75 23.87
C LEU A 147 9.75 -18.67 23.28
N ALA A 148 10.46 -17.57 23.55
CA ALA A 148 11.85 -17.44 23.16
C ALA A 148 12.73 -18.57 23.74
N GLN A 149 13.80 -18.93 23.02
CA GLN A 149 14.81 -19.90 23.47
C GLN A 149 14.26 -21.32 23.78
N GLY A 150 13.07 -21.66 23.28
CA GLY A 150 12.45 -22.98 23.49
C GLY A 150 11.76 -23.15 24.86
N LEU A 151 11.68 -22.09 25.67
CA LEU A 151 10.92 -22.07 26.92
C LEU A 151 9.45 -22.42 26.64
N GLN A 152 8.92 -23.45 27.30
CA GLN A 152 7.51 -23.85 27.17
C GLN A 152 6.74 -23.50 28.45
N CYS A 153 5.75 -22.62 28.34
CA CYS A 153 4.89 -22.20 29.44
C CYS A 153 3.45 -22.68 29.21
N SER A 154 2.62 -22.75 30.26
CA SER A 154 1.18 -23.01 30.06
C SER A 154 0.52 -21.84 29.33
N ALA A 155 -0.49 -22.10 28.49
CA ALA A 155 -1.19 -21.03 27.77
C ALA A 155 -1.88 -20.03 28.72
N ALA A 156 -2.28 -20.49 29.91
CA ALA A 156 -2.81 -19.66 30.99
C ALA A 156 -1.76 -18.66 31.51
N LEU A 157 -0.54 -19.12 31.78
CA LEU A 157 0.58 -18.26 32.22
C LEU A 157 0.92 -17.23 31.13
N VAL A 158 1.05 -17.66 29.87
CA VAL A 158 1.37 -16.74 28.76
C VAL A 158 0.30 -15.67 28.57
N ALA A 159 -0.98 -16.04 28.64
CA ALA A 159 -2.08 -15.08 28.54
C ALA A 159 -2.09 -14.07 29.71
N ALA A 160 -1.91 -14.54 30.95
CA ALA A 160 -1.85 -13.68 32.13
C ALA A 160 -0.63 -12.75 32.12
N ALA A 161 0.56 -13.25 31.78
CA ALA A 161 1.77 -12.45 31.71
C ALA A 161 1.73 -11.42 30.55
N CYS A 162 1.12 -11.75 29.41
CA CYS A 162 0.85 -10.76 28.35
C CYS A 162 -0.10 -9.65 28.83
N ALA A 163 -1.16 -10.00 29.57
CA ALA A 163 -2.08 -9.02 30.14
C ALA A 163 -1.37 -8.11 31.16
N ALA A 164 -0.55 -8.67 32.07
CA ALA A 164 0.22 -7.89 33.03
C ALA A 164 1.19 -6.90 32.36
N LEU A 165 1.91 -7.35 31.31
CA LEU A 165 2.77 -6.48 30.50
C LEU A 165 1.98 -5.37 29.77
N LEU A 166 0.73 -5.63 29.37
CA LEU A 166 -0.16 -4.59 28.81
C LEU A 166 -0.68 -3.62 29.88
N PHE A 167 -0.98 -4.06 31.10
CA PHE A 167 -1.38 -3.15 32.18
C PHE A 167 -0.24 -2.19 32.59
N ALA A 168 1.01 -2.67 32.56
CA ALA A 168 2.20 -1.84 32.80
C ALA A 168 2.66 -1.02 31.58
N ASP A 169 2.03 -1.16 30.41
CA ASP A 169 2.37 -0.38 29.21
C ASP A 169 1.81 1.04 29.27
N LYS A 170 2.60 2.02 28.82
CA LYS A 170 2.19 3.44 28.83
C LYS A 170 1.08 3.75 27.83
N GLY A 171 0.83 2.86 26.87
CA GLY A 171 -0.15 3.01 25.82
C GLY A 171 0.47 3.29 24.45
N THR A 172 -0.34 3.09 23.42
CA THR A 172 0.05 3.27 22.01
C THR A 172 -1.02 4.04 21.23
N PHE A 173 -0.58 4.80 20.24
CA PHE A 173 -1.48 5.44 19.28
C PHE A 173 -1.93 4.41 18.23
N SER A 174 -3.23 4.32 17.97
CA SER A 174 -3.79 3.59 16.83
C SER A 174 -4.13 4.59 15.72
N PRO A 175 -3.44 4.57 14.56
CA PRO A 175 -3.77 5.42 13.42
C PRO A 175 -5.19 5.23 12.91
N GLU A 176 -5.69 3.98 12.94
CA GLU A 176 -7.00 3.59 12.42
C GLU A 176 -8.16 4.14 13.27
N LEU A 177 -7.98 4.20 14.59
CA LEU A 177 -8.93 4.79 15.53
C LEU A 177 -8.66 6.28 15.81
N GLN A 178 -7.56 6.81 15.28
CA GLN A 178 -6.98 8.14 15.58
C GLN A 178 -6.85 8.43 17.08
N LEU A 179 -6.64 7.39 17.89
CA LEU A 179 -6.77 7.42 19.35
C LEU A 179 -5.52 6.89 20.04
N PHE A 180 -5.02 7.62 21.04
CA PHE A 180 -4.05 7.08 22.00
C PHE A 180 -4.76 6.22 23.03
N THR A 181 -4.40 4.94 23.10
CA THR A 181 -5.02 3.97 24.03
C THR A 181 -3.99 3.60 25.10
N ARG A 182 -4.29 3.89 26.38
CA ARG A 182 -3.47 3.48 27.53
C ARG A 182 -3.34 1.95 27.60
N GLY A 183 -2.25 1.45 28.19
CA GLY A 183 -2.01 0.00 28.31
C GLY A 183 -3.16 -0.76 28.98
N GLY A 184 -3.60 -0.30 30.16
CA GLY A 184 -4.75 -0.88 30.85
C GLY A 184 -6.08 -0.81 30.07
N THR A 185 -6.39 0.30 29.39
CA THR A 185 -7.54 0.38 28.47
C THR A 185 -7.43 -0.67 27.36
N ALA A 186 -6.24 -0.85 26.78
CA ALA A 186 -6.01 -1.85 25.75
C ALA A 186 -6.09 -3.29 26.28
N ALA A 187 -5.62 -3.54 27.51
CA ALA A 187 -5.69 -4.82 28.20
C ALA A 187 -7.15 -5.21 28.49
N PHE A 188 -7.88 -4.40 29.27
CA PHE A 188 -9.28 -4.66 29.61
C PHE A 188 -10.15 -4.88 28.35
N LYS A 189 -10.01 -3.99 27.35
CA LYS A 189 -10.74 -4.10 26.07
C LYS A 189 -10.41 -5.39 25.32
N ARG A 190 -9.13 -5.77 25.23
CA ARG A 190 -8.72 -6.99 24.50
C ARG A 190 -9.09 -8.27 25.24
N ILE A 191 -9.07 -8.29 26.58
CA ILE A 191 -9.57 -9.43 27.37
C ILE A 191 -11.08 -9.60 27.15
N ALA A 192 -11.86 -8.50 27.18
CA ALA A 192 -13.30 -8.56 26.91
C ALA A 192 -13.61 -9.09 25.50
N VAL A 193 -12.86 -8.64 24.48
CA VAL A 193 -12.96 -9.16 23.10
C VAL A 193 -12.60 -10.66 23.04
N ILE A 194 -11.51 -11.09 23.68
CA ILE A 194 -11.09 -12.51 23.70
C ILE A 194 -12.16 -13.41 24.33
N VAL A 195 -12.81 -12.96 25.41
CA VAL A 195 -13.83 -13.74 26.13
C VAL A 195 -15.13 -13.91 25.32
N LEU A 196 -15.42 -13.03 24.35
CA LEU A 196 -16.55 -13.20 23.43
C LEU A 196 -16.17 -13.81 22.07
N GLU A 197 -14.95 -13.55 21.56
CA GLU A 197 -14.52 -14.02 20.24
C GLU A 197 -13.98 -15.46 20.24
N ASP A 198 -13.24 -15.84 21.29
CA ASP A 198 -12.26 -16.93 21.20
C ASP A 198 -12.42 -18.05 22.22
N ALA A 199 -12.85 -17.73 23.45
CA ALA A 199 -13.12 -18.71 24.50
C ALA A 199 -14.10 -18.16 25.53
N TRP A 200 -15.09 -18.95 25.93
CA TRP A 200 -16.09 -18.61 26.95
C TRP A 200 -15.80 -19.42 28.22
N PRO A 201 -15.27 -18.83 29.30
CA PRO A 201 -15.16 -19.52 30.58
C PRO A 201 -16.53 -19.92 31.12
N GLU A 202 -16.79 -21.21 31.25
CA GLU A 202 -17.93 -21.73 32.01
C GLU A 202 -17.74 -21.43 33.51
N GLU A 203 -18.85 -21.28 34.22
CA GLU A 203 -18.87 -21.23 35.68
C GLU A 203 -18.67 -22.64 36.24
N VAL A 204 -17.87 -22.76 37.30
CA VAL A 204 -17.60 -24.06 37.93
C VAL A 204 -18.85 -24.48 38.69
N ALA A 205 -19.57 -25.49 38.17
CA ALA A 205 -20.74 -26.06 38.81
C ALA A 205 -20.41 -26.49 40.26
N GLY A 206 -21.05 -25.84 41.23
CA GLY A 206 -20.74 -25.96 42.66
C GLY A 206 -20.38 -24.63 43.32
N ALA A 207 -19.65 -23.73 42.64
CA ALA A 207 -19.24 -22.43 43.19
C ALA A 207 -20.41 -21.45 43.43
N VAL A 208 -21.55 -21.71 42.81
CA VAL A 208 -22.78 -20.89 42.85
C VAL A 208 -23.45 -20.92 44.24
N GLY A 209 -23.17 -21.93 45.07
CA GLY A 209 -23.97 -22.22 46.27
C GLY A 209 -23.83 -21.28 47.47
N GLN A 210 -22.70 -20.58 47.65
CA GLN A 210 -22.45 -19.81 48.89
C GLN A 210 -21.75 -18.46 48.74
N HIS A 211 -20.98 -18.20 47.67
CA HIS A 211 -20.11 -17.02 47.56
C HIS A 211 -20.28 -16.21 46.27
N GLY A 212 -21.52 -16.11 45.76
CA GLY A 212 -21.92 -15.05 44.81
C GLY A 212 -21.05 -14.88 43.57
N GLY A 213 -20.59 -15.97 42.97
CA GLY A 213 -19.56 -15.96 41.93
C GLY A 213 -19.87 -15.02 40.75
N THR A 214 -18.86 -14.27 40.29
CA THR A 214 -18.99 -13.37 39.14
C THR A 214 -19.21 -14.16 37.85
N SER A 215 -20.37 -13.99 37.20
CA SER A 215 -20.62 -14.60 35.90
C SER A 215 -19.70 -14.03 34.83
N THR A 216 -19.39 -14.83 33.81
CA THR A 216 -18.54 -14.39 32.68
C THR A 216 -19.15 -13.17 31.97
N SER A 217 -20.48 -13.07 31.95
CA SER A 217 -21.22 -11.91 31.43
C SER A 217 -21.00 -10.63 32.24
N THR A 218 -21.08 -10.68 33.58
CA THR A 218 -20.83 -9.50 34.42
C THR A 218 -19.36 -9.10 34.43
N ALA A 219 -18.45 -10.07 34.37
CA ALA A 219 -17.02 -9.78 34.23
C ALA A 219 -16.69 -9.08 32.89
N VAL A 220 -17.27 -9.51 31.76
CA VAL A 220 -17.12 -8.81 30.47
C VAL A 220 -17.64 -7.37 30.54
N CYS A 221 -18.78 -7.14 31.19
CA CYS A 221 -19.31 -5.79 31.41
C CYS A 221 -18.34 -4.93 32.25
N ALA A 222 -17.84 -5.44 33.37
CA ALA A 222 -16.89 -4.74 34.24
C ALA A 222 -15.58 -4.39 33.49
N LEU A 223 -15.04 -5.31 32.68
CA LEU A 223 -13.89 -5.03 31.82
C LEU A 223 -14.16 -3.87 30.84
N THR A 224 -15.32 -3.86 30.18
CA THR A 224 -15.66 -2.78 29.24
C THR A 224 -15.83 -1.43 29.93
N THR A 225 -16.37 -1.39 31.15
CA THR A 225 -16.49 -0.14 31.91
C THR A 225 -15.13 0.34 32.44
N LEU A 226 -14.29 -0.55 32.96
CA LEU A 226 -12.93 -0.19 33.41
C LEU A 226 -12.05 0.31 32.25
N ALA A 227 -12.22 -0.24 31.04
CA ALA A 227 -11.57 0.27 29.84
C ALA A 227 -12.01 1.72 29.53
N LEU A 228 -13.32 2.00 29.62
CA LEU A 228 -13.89 3.34 29.39
C LEU A 228 -13.45 4.35 30.45
N ALA A 229 -13.49 3.95 31.73
CA ALA A 229 -13.02 4.75 32.85
C ALA A 229 -11.56 5.16 32.64
N MET A 230 -10.65 4.22 32.34
CA MET A 230 -9.25 4.55 32.03
C MET A 230 -9.06 5.44 30.80
N GLN A 231 -10.04 5.50 29.89
CA GLN A 231 -10.00 6.31 28.67
C GLN A 231 -10.55 7.73 28.87
N ARG A 232 -11.63 7.90 29.65
CA ARG A 232 -12.23 9.21 30.00
C ARG A 232 -11.49 9.86 31.17
N MET A 233 -11.12 9.08 32.18
CA MET A 233 -10.46 9.51 33.41
C MET A 233 -8.93 9.39 33.29
N HIS A 234 -8.26 10.46 32.83
CA HIS A 234 -6.80 10.48 32.65
C HIS A 234 -5.97 10.22 33.93
N ARG A 235 -6.58 10.27 35.12
CA ARG A 235 -5.96 9.96 36.42
C ARG A 235 -6.43 8.66 37.06
N TYR A 236 -7.33 7.90 36.41
CA TYR A 236 -7.80 6.64 36.97
C TYR A 236 -6.77 5.55 36.70
N GLU A 237 -6.21 5.02 37.78
CA GLU A 237 -5.45 3.77 37.76
C GLU A 237 -6.33 2.69 38.39
N PRO A 238 -6.58 1.56 37.71
CA PRO A 238 -7.38 0.49 38.27
C PRO A 238 -6.64 -0.15 39.46
N PRO A 239 -7.35 -0.48 40.56
CA PRO A 239 -6.75 -1.14 41.71
C PRO A 239 -6.22 -2.53 41.34
N ARG A 240 -5.19 -2.98 42.08
CA ARG A 240 -4.43 -4.18 41.77
C ARG A 240 -5.31 -5.44 41.72
N GLU A 241 -6.34 -5.49 42.53
CA GLU A 241 -7.32 -6.58 42.64
C GLU A 241 -8.13 -6.72 41.34
N ALA A 242 -8.51 -5.60 40.73
CA ALA A 242 -9.20 -5.58 39.44
C ALA A 242 -8.29 -6.02 38.29
N ILE A 243 -6.99 -5.73 38.38
CA ILE A 243 -5.98 -6.24 37.45
C ILE A 243 -5.82 -7.75 37.63
N VAL A 244 -5.49 -8.24 38.84
CA VAL A 244 -5.29 -9.66 39.16
C VAL A 244 -6.44 -10.52 38.66
N ALA A 245 -7.68 -10.09 38.87
CA ALA A 245 -8.84 -10.84 38.42
C ALA A 245 -9.09 -10.78 36.90
N ALA A 246 -8.68 -9.70 36.21
CA ALA A 246 -8.62 -9.68 34.75
C ALA A 246 -7.55 -10.66 34.21
N LEU A 247 -6.39 -10.77 34.88
CA LEU A 247 -5.38 -11.80 34.58
C LEU A 247 -5.95 -13.21 34.80
N ARG A 248 -6.65 -13.43 35.92
CA ARG A 248 -7.31 -14.69 36.28
C ARG A 248 -8.40 -15.08 35.27
N LEU A 249 -9.14 -14.11 34.74
CA LEU A 249 -10.16 -14.34 33.70
C LEU A 249 -9.53 -14.72 32.35
N VAL A 250 -8.46 -14.04 31.90
CA VAL A 250 -7.81 -14.41 30.64
C VAL A 250 -7.07 -15.76 30.75
N ALA A 251 -6.55 -16.09 31.93
CA ALA A 251 -6.04 -17.43 32.24
C ALA A 251 -7.14 -18.51 32.16
N ARG A 252 -8.32 -18.27 32.77
CA ARG A 252 -9.50 -19.15 32.61
C ARG A 252 -9.93 -19.27 31.13
N ALA A 253 -9.84 -18.20 30.35
CA ALA A 253 -10.17 -18.23 28.92
C ALA A 253 -9.21 -19.14 28.12
N ALA A 254 -7.90 -19.13 28.43
CA ALA A 254 -6.95 -20.05 27.80
C ALA A 254 -7.29 -21.52 28.07
N LEU A 255 -7.65 -21.83 29.33
CA LEU A 255 -7.99 -23.19 29.79
C LEU A 255 -9.39 -23.64 29.37
N SER A 256 -10.32 -22.73 29.08
CA SER A 256 -11.70 -23.08 28.71
C SER A 256 -11.74 -23.91 27.42
N PRO A 257 -12.42 -25.08 27.39
CA PRO A 257 -12.67 -25.84 26.17
C PRO A 257 -13.85 -25.28 25.34
N THR A 258 -14.53 -24.24 25.83
CA THR A 258 -15.78 -23.72 25.26
C THR A 258 -15.65 -22.33 24.64
N ILE A 259 -16.55 -22.01 23.71
CA ILE A 259 -16.59 -20.76 22.94
C ILE A 259 -18.05 -20.35 22.67
N LEU A 260 -18.33 -19.04 22.66
CA LEU A 260 -19.59 -18.51 22.14
C LEU A 260 -19.65 -18.69 20.62
N ALA A 261 -20.64 -19.42 20.13
CA ALA A 261 -20.78 -19.75 18.72
C ALA A 261 -21.57 -18.68 17.93
N TRP A 262 -21.30 -17.40 18.22
CA TRP A 262 -22.10 -16.24 17.78
C TRP A 262 -22.10 -15.96 16.27
N ARG A 263 -21.18 -16.56 15.48
CA ARG A 263 -21.12 -16.40 14.01
C ARG A 263 -21.82 -17.51 13.23
N THR A 264 -22.46 -18.48 13.89
CA THR A 264 -23.05 -19.65 13.23
C THR A 264 -24.56 -19.69 13.38
N GLU A 265 -25.25 -19.92 12.27
CA GLU A 265 -26.69 -20.17 12.22
C GLU A 265 -27.05 -21.63 12.56
N ASP A 266 -26.03 -22.48 12.68
CA ASP A 266 -26.10 -23.89 13.04
C ASP A 266 -26.77 -24.09 14.41
N THR A 267 -28.00 -24.62 14.37
CA THR A 267 -28.88 -24.80 15.53
C THR A 267 -28.53 -26.03 16.39
N SER A 268 -27.57 -26.87 15.98
CA SER A 268 -27.20 -28.11 16.69
C SER A 268 -26.40 -27.90 17.99
N GLN A 269 -26.27 -26.65 18.44
CA GLN A 269 -25.29 -26.22 19.43
C GLN A 269 -25.89 -26.18 20.84
N ALA A 270 -25.09 -26.61 21.82
CA ALA A 270 -25.46 -26.58 23.23
C ALA A 270 -25.75 -25.14 23.69
N GLN A 271 -26.64 -24.97 24.67
CA GLN A 271 -27.06 -23.65 25.15
C GLN A 271 -26.66 -23.47 26.61
N VAL A 272 -26.07 -22.31 26.94
CA VAL A 272 -25.89 -21.86 28.33
C VAL A 272 -27.03 -20.89 28.67
N SER A 273 -27.89 -21.28 29.60
CA SER A 273 -28.95 -20.42 30.14
C SER A 273 -28.37 -19.22 30.88
N LEU A 274 -28.97 -18.04 30.71
CA LEU A 274 -28.51 -16.78 31.30
C LEU A 274 -29.54 -16.19 32.26
N SER A 275 -29.11 -15.90 33.49
CA SER A 275 -29.84 -15.04 34.42
C SER A 275 -30.07 -13.65 33.82
N CYS A 276 -31.18 -13.00 34.15
CA CYS A 276 -31.53 -11.66 33.62
C CYS A 276 -30.41 -10.63 33.84
N THR A 277 -29.71 -10.72 34.98
CA THR A 277 -28.52 -9.92 35.30
C THR A 277 -27.38 -10.11 34.28
N SER A 278 -27.16 -11.34 33.82
CA SER A 278 -26.14 -11.68 32.82
C SER A 278 -26.53 -11.21 31.42
N GLN A 279 -27.80 -11.28 31.05
CA GLN A 279 -28.32 -10.71 29.79
C GLN A 279 -28.15 -9.19 29.77
N ALA A 280 -28.57 -8.50 30.85
CA ALA A 280 -28.40 -7.06 31.01
C ALA A 280 -26.93 -6.63 31.03
N ALA A 281 -26.03 -7.44 31.59
CA ALA A 281 -24.60 -7.20 31.55
C ALA A 281 -24.02 -7.25 30.13
N LEU A 282 -24.42 -8.22 29.29
CA LEU A 282 -23.98 -8.28 27.89
C LEU A 282 -24.56 -7.14 27.04
N GLY A 283 -25.81 -6.76 27.26
CA GLY A 283 -26.41 -5.56 26.65
C GLY A 283 -25.64 -4.29 26.96
N ARG A 284 -25.29 -4.07 28.24
CA ARG A 284 -24.44 -2.95 28.66
C ARG A 284 -23.02 -3.04 28.10
N ALA A 285 -22.41 -4.22 28.07
CA ALA A 285 -21.07 -4.41 27.51
C ALA A 285 -21.00 -4.01 26.02
N ALA A 286 -22.05 -4.28 25.24
CA ALA A 286 -22.14 -3.87 23.84
C ALA A 286 -22.25 -2.34 23.67
N PHE A 287 -23.05 -1.70 24.52
CA PHE A 287 -23.11 -0.24 24.58
C PHE A 287 -21.75 0.38 24.96
N LEU A 288 -21.10 -0.16 26.00
CA LEU A 288 -19.79 0.29 26.47
C LEU A 288 -18.69 0.11 25.42
N MET A 289 -18.69 -0.99 24.66
CA MET A 289 -17.70 -1.20 23.59
C MET A 289 -17.78 -0.15 22.47
N ARG A 290 -18.97 0.39 22.20
CA ARG A 290 -19.16 1.55 21.31
C ARG A 290 -18.64 2.84 21.94
N ALA A 291 -18.98 3.11 23.21
CA ALA A 291 -18.50 4.30 23.94
C ALA A 291 -16.95 4.36 24.04
N VAL A 292 -16.31 3.19 24.16
CA VAL A 292 -14.85 2.99 24.18
C VAL A 292 -14.19 3.21 22.79
N ARG A 293 -14.98 3.22 21.70
CA ARG A 293 -14.51 3.25 20.30
C ARG A 293 -13.52 2.12 20.01
N SER A 294 -14.01 0.89 19.92
CA SER A 294 -13.24 -0.22 19.34
C SER A 294 -13.42 -0.34 17.84
N PHE A 295 -12.83 -1.37 17.23
CA PHE A 295 -13.02 -1.66 15.81
C PHE A 295 -14.46 -2.11 15.53
N GLU A 296 -14.96 -1.84 14.33
CA GLU A 296 -16.33 -2.19 13.90
C GLU A 296 -16.65 -3.68 14.12
N SER A 297 -15.68 -4.55 13.85
CA SER A 297 -15.75 -6.00 14.10
C SER A 297 -15.99 -6.36 15.56
N ASP A 298 -15.41 -5.59 16.48
CA ASP A 298 -15.53 -5.82 17.92
C ASP A 298 -16.92 -5.36 18.38
N MET A 299 -17.39 -4.20 17.89
CA MET A 299 -18.71 -3.64 18.26
C MET A 299 -19.86 -4.52 17.74
N ALA A 300 -19.84 -4.87 16.45
CA ALA A 300 -20.83 -5.76 15.84
C ALA A 300 -20.86 -7.17 16.47
N MET A 301 -19.71 -7.69 16.93
CA MET A 301 -19.66 -8.92 17.73
C MET A 301 -20.44 -8.77 19.05
N PHE A 302 -20.12 -7.74 19.85
CA PHE A 302 -20.76 -7.54 21.14
C PHE A 302 -22.28 -7.33 20.99
N GLU A 303 -22.71 -6.60 19.96
CA GLU A 303 -24.12 -6.40 19.63
C GLU A 303 -24.83 -7.69 19.24
N THR A 304 -24.15 -8.56 18.48
CA THR A 304 -24.66 -9.89 18.12
C THR A 304 -24.80 -10.77 19.36
N VAL A 305 -23.79 -10.80 20.25
CA VAL A 305 -23.85 -11.54 21.52
C VAL A 305 -24.96 -11.00 22.43
N ALA A 306 -25.14 -9.68 22.53
CA ALA A 306 -26.23 -9.08 23.28
C ALA A 306 -27.60 -9.49 22.73
N LYS A 307 -27.79 -9.43 21.41
CA LYS A 307 -29.02 -9.84 20.70
C LYS A 307 -29.32 -11.35 20.81
N LEU A 308 -28.29 -12.18 20.96
CA LEU A 308 -28.47 -13.60 21.31
C LEU A 308 -28.87 -13.75 22.77
N SER A 309 -28.18 -13.06 23.69
CA SER A 309 -28.38 -13.20 25.14
C SER A 309 -29.79 -12.84 25.63
N SER A 310 -30.47 -11.90 24.96
CA SER A 310 -31.86 -11.51 25.29
C SER A 310 -32.90 -12.62 25.01
N ARG A 311 -32.48 -13.76 24.46
CA ARG A 311 -33.29 -14.99 24.35
C ARG A 311 -33.25 -15.85 25.61
N GLY A 312 -32.57 -15.41 26.67
CA GLY A 312 -32.38 -16.19 27.90
C GLY A 312 -31.29 -17.24 27.84
N SER A 313 -30.56 -17.35 26.73
CA SER A 313 -29.48 -18.33 26.53
C SER A 313 -28.44 -17.86 25.51
N LEU A 314 -27.28 -18.51 25.48
CA LEU A 314 -26.27 -18.34 24.45
C LEU A 314 -25.84 -19.69 23.84
N PRO A 315 -25.65 -19.75 22.51
CA PRO A 315 -25.09 -20.93 21.85
C PRO A 315 -23.60 -21.05 22.20
N VAL A 316 -23.22 -22.19 22.78
CA VAL A 316 -21.85 -22.56 23.07
C VAL A 316 -21.44 -23.80 22.29
N ARG A 317 -20.17 -23.83 21.91
CA ARG A 317 -19.52 -25.03 21.36
C ARG A 317 -18.36 -25.43 22.26
N ARG A 318 -18.20 -26.73 22.49
CA ARG A 318 -17.14 -27.33 23.30
C ARG A 318 -16.20 -28.14 22.41
N THR A 319 -14.89 -28.03 22.63
CA THR A 319 -13.93 -28.97 22.04
C THR A 319 -13.73 -30.19 22.92
N VAL A 320 -13.36 -31.31 22.29
CA VAL A 320 -12.83 -32.51 22.95
C VAL A 320 -11.29 -32.51 22.91
N GLU A 321 -10.70 -31.90 21.89
CA GLU A 321 -9.25 -31.88 21.66
C GLU A 321 -8.63 -30.48 21.84
N ALA A 322 -7.46 -30.45 22.47
CA ALA A 322 -6.63 -29.27 22.68
C ALA A 322 -5.20 -29.58 22.16
N PRO A 323 -4.63 -28.78 21.24
CA PRO A 323 -3.26 -28.97 20.77
C PRO A 323 -2.25 -29.06 21.92
N ALA A 324 -1.19 -29.85 21.76
CA ALA A 324 -0.15 -29.94 22.79
C ALA A 324 0.59 -28.60 22.95
N LEU A 325 1.03 -28.02 21.83
CA LEU A 325 1.91 -26.84 21.80
C LEU A 325 1.43 -25.81 20.77
N MET A 326 1.46 -24.53 21.13
CA MET A 326 1.45 -23.41 20.17
C MET A 326 2.89 -22.95 19.93
N PRO A 327 3.41 -22.92 18.69
CA PRO A 327 4.75 -22.41 18.43
C PRO A 327 4.81 -20.89 18.57
N TYR A 328 5.91 -20.33 19.06
CA TYR A 328 5.98 -18.90 19.47
C TYR A 328 5.62 -17.95 18.31
N CYS A 329 6.06 -18.32 17.11
CA CYS A 329 5.81 -17.57 15.88
C CYS A 329 4.32 -17.39 15.52
N HIS A 330 3.40 -18.18 16.11
CA HIS A 330 1.95 -18.06 15.85
C HIS A 330 1.40 -16.65 16.18
N MET A 331 1.99 -15.92 17.14
CA MET A 331 1.57 -14.55 17.46
C MET A 331 1.79 -13.54 16.32
N VAL A 332 2.66 -13.85 15.36
CA VAL A 332 2.95 -12.96 14.24
C VAL A 332 1.81 -13.06 13.23
N ASP A 333 1.02 -12.01 13.09
CA ASP A 333 0.06 -11.86 12.01
C ASP A 333 0.00 -10.42 11.48
N HIS A 334 -0.82 -10.20 10.45
CA HIS A 334 -0.95 -8.93 9.77
C HIS A 334 -1.58 -7.79 10.60
N HIS A 335 -2.25 -8.09 11.71
CA HIS A 335 -2.78 -7.06 12.62
C HIS A 335 -1.66 -6.40 13.44
N CYS A 336 -0.60 -7.16 13.75
CA CYS A 336 0.55 -6.66 14.49
C CYS A 336 1.75 -6.31 13.59
N TYR A 337 2.01 -7.10 12.55
CA TYR A 337 3.20 -7.00 11.72
C TYR A 337 2.83 -7.13 10.22
N ARG A 338 2.20 -6.08 9.66
CA ARG A 338 1.72 -6.01 8.27
C ARG A 338 2.74 -6.47 7.22
N GLY A 339 4.03 -6.25 7.47
CA GLY A 339 5.13 -6.73 6.64
C GLY A 339 5.19 -8.25 6.40
N ILE A 340 4.50 -9.08 7.19
CA ILE A 340 4.49 -10.54 7.01
C ILE A 340 4.01 -10.99 5.61
N ALA A 341 3.13 -10.24 4.94
CA ALA A 341 2.71 -10.62 3.58
C ALA A 341 3.80 -10.39 2.52
N HIS A 342 4.86 -9.66 2.84
CA HIS A 342 6.08 -9.55 2.02
C HIS A 342 7.02 -10.75 2.23
N THR A 343 7.07 -11.36 3.42
CA THR A 343 7.83 -12.61 3.63
C THR A 343 7.05 -13.85 3.21
N LEU A 344 5.72 -13.78 3.09
CA LEU A 344 4.87 -14.91 2.70
C LEU A 344 5.11 -15.38 1.26
N ASN A 345 5.40 -16.67 1.11
CA ASN A 345 5.47 -17.34 -0.19
C ASN A 345 4.06 -17.76 -0.65
N GLY A 346 3.68 -17.37 -1.88
CA GLY A 346 2.32 -17.52 -2.40
C GLY A 346 1.23 -16.84 -1.55
N GLY A 347 -0.01 -17.34 -1.64
CA GLY A 347 -1.18 -16.78 -0.92
C GLY A 347 -2.13 -15.91 -1.78
N GLY A 348 -2.00 -16.01 -3.10
CA GLY A 348 -2.88 -15.35 -4.06
C GLY A 348 -2.39 -13.97 -4.53
N ALA A 349 -3.15 -13.40 -5.46
CA ALA A 349 -2.74 -12.29 -6.32
C ALA A 349 -2.70 -10.90 -5.63
N THR A 350 -3.10 -10.77 -4.37
CA THR A 350 -3.12 -9.47 -3.67
C THR A 350 -2.71 -9.57 -2.21
N PHE A 351 -2.32 -8.45 -1.59
CA PHE A 351 -2.13 -8.38 -0.14
C PHE A 351 -3.41 -8.76 0.65
N ALA A 352 -4.60 -8.43 0.13
CA ALA A 352 -5.87 -8.82 0.73
C ALA A 352 -6.07 -10.34 0.75
N SER A 353 -5.79 -11.04 -0.36
CA SER A 353 -5.89 -12.51 -0.40
C SER A 353 -4.83 -13.16 0.49
N ARG A 354 -3.63 -12.60 0.58
CA ARG A 354 -2.54 -13.07 1.44
C ARG A 354 -2.88 -12.94 2.93
N PHE A 355 -3.43 -11.80 3.36
CA PHE A 355 -3.90 -11.58 4.72
C PHE A 355 -5.13 -12.45 5.06
N SER A 356 -6.10 -12.55 4.15
CA SER A 356 -7.24 -13.46 4.29
C SER A 356 -6.80 -14.92 4.43
N THR A 357 -5.85 -15.39 3.60
CA THR A 357 -5.28 -16.74 3.67
C THR A 357 -4.56 -16.97 5.01
N LEU A 358 -3.66 -16.07 5.39
CA LEU A 358 -2.90 -16.15 6.65
C LEU A 358 -3.82 -16.21 7.87
N PHE A 359 -4.89 -15.42 7.89
CA PHE A 359 -5.86 -15.42 8.98
C PHE A 359 -6.72 -16.68 8.94
N ASN A 360 -7.52 -16.87 7.89
CA ASN A 360 -8.54 -17.93 7.83
C ASN A 360 -7.95 -19.34 7.87
N THR A 361 -6.72 -19.55 7.37
CA THR A 361 -6.07 -20.89 7.39
C THR A 361 -5.08 -21.10 8.54
N VAL A 362 -4.60 -20.03 9.21
CA VAL A 362 -3.51 -20.13 10.21
C VAL A 362 -3.81 -19.38 11.50
N THR A 363 -3.78 -18.04 11.51
CA THR A 363 -3.76 -17.24 12.76
C THR A 363 -5.15 -16.86 13.29
N GLY A 364 -6.19 -17.16 12.51
CA GLY A 364 -7.60 -17.19 12.89
C GLY A 364 -8.10 -18.59 13.23
N SER A 365 -7.27 -19.62 13.08
CA SER A 365 -7.61 -21.01 13.44
C SER A 365 -7.89 -21.12 14.94
N ASN A 366 -9.06 -21.64 15.30
CA ASN A 366 -9.51 -21.84 16.68
C ASN A 366 -10.02 -23.29 16.82
N PRO A 367 -9.34 -24.17 17.58
CA PRO A 367 -9.70 -25.59 17.70
C PRO A 367 -11.13 -25.83 18.21
N ARG A 368 -11.70 -24.89 18.97
CA ARG A 368 -13.08 -24.96 19.44
C ARG A 368 -14.11 -24.80 18.32
N ARG A 369 -13.66 -24.48 17.10
CA ARG A 369 -14.48 -24.25 15.90
C ARG A 369 -14.15 -25.20 14.73
N THR A 370 -12.89 -25.61 14.60
CA THR A 370 -12.37 -26.35 13.43
C THR A 370 -11.43 -27.49 13.82
N VAL A 371 -11.44 -28.57 13.03
CA VAL A 371 -10.60 -29.76 13.30
C VAL A 371 -9.12 -29.46 13.08
N THR A 372 -8.31 -29.75 14.10
CA THR A 372 -6.87 -29.49 14.18
C THR A 372 -6.00 -30.64 13.67
N LYS A 373 -6.57 -31.84 13.44
CA LYS A 373 -5.82 -32.97 12.89
C LYS A 373 -5.11 -32.56 11.59
N GLY A 374 -3.80 -32.83 11.53
CA GLY A 374 -2.93 -32.43 10.44
C GLY A 374 -2.87 -30.91 10.19
N PHE A 375 -2.94 -30.06 11.21
CA PHE A 375 -2.91 -28.59 11.05
C PHE A 375 -1.54 -28.06 10.58
N GLU A 376 -0.44 -28.37 11.30
CA GLU A 376 0.90 -27.90 10.95
C GLU A 376 1.43 -28.49 9.63
N SER A 377 0.86 -29.61 9.15
CA SER A 377 1.18 -30.23 7.86
C SER A 377 0.43 -29.63 6.67
N ARG A 378 -0.42 -28.60 6.85
CA ARG A 378 -1.10 -27.92 5.74
C ARG A 378 -0.10 -26.99 5.03
N PRO A 379 0.06 -27.04 3.69
CA PRO A 379 1.04 -26.19 2.98
C PRO A 379 0.87 -24.69 3.23
N ALA A 380 -0.37 -24.20 3.43
CA ALA A 380 -0.63 -22.81 3.80
C ALA A 380 -0.13 -22.47 5.21
N VAL A 381 -0.22 -23.40 6.17
CA VAL A 381 0.33 -23.25 7.53
C VAL A 381 1.86 -23.28 7.46
N GLN A 382 2.47 -24.19 6.70
CA GLN A 382 3.93 -24.27 6.55
C GLN A 382 4.53 -22.97 5.99
N ARG A 383 4.00 -22.43 4.88
CA ARG A 383 4.45 -21.14 4.30
C ARG A 383 4.21 -19.95 5.24
N ALA A 384 3.15 -19.98 6.03
CA ALA A 384 2.94 -19.00 7.09
C ALA A 384 3.96 -19.16 8.23
N ARG A 385 4.22 -20.36 8.73
CA ARG A 385 5.22 -20.63 9.79
C ARG A 385 6.60 -20.14 9.39
N PHE A 386 6.98 -20.32 8.12
CA PHE A 386 8.18 -19.71 7.55
C PHE A 386 8.15 -18.17 7.70
N ALA A 387 7.17 -17.51 7.09
CA ALA A 387 7.02 -16.05 7.11
C ALA A 387 6.95 -15.46 8.53
N GLN A 388 6.30 -16.17 9.46
CA GLN A 388 6.19 -15.85 10.88
C GLN A 388 7.54 -15.98 11.60
N ARG A 389 8.32 -17.05 11.36
CA ARG A 389 9.67 -17.22 11.93
C ARG A 389 10.63 -16.13 11.44
N CYS A 390 10.56 -15.76 10.15
CA CYS A 390 11.33 -14.66 9.58
C CYS A 390 11.07 -13.33 10.31
N VAL A 391 9.80 -12.95 10.48
CA VAL A 391 9.42 -11.72 11.21
C VAL A 391 9.76 -11.83 12.70
N LEU A 392 9.52 -12.99 13.34
CA LEU A 392 9.83 -13.23 14.76
C LEU A 392 11.31 -12.97 15.09
N ARG A 393 12.24 -13.34 14.19
CA ARG A 393 13.68 -13.08 14.33
C ARG A 393 13.96 -11.58 14.56
N PHE A 394 13.26 -10.69 13.86
CA PHE A 394 13.37 -9.24 14.05
C PHE A 394 12.66 -8.74 15.30
N VAL A 395 11.46 -9.27 15.60
CA VAL A 395 10.70 -8.94 16.82
C VAL A 395 11.50 -9.25 18.08
N MET A 396 12.13 -10.42 18.12
CA MET A 396 12.94 -10.86 19.25
C MET A 396 14.37 -10.30 19.25
N ARG A 397 14.73 -9.48 18.25
CA ARG A 397 16.09 -8.97 18.04
C ARG A 397 17.15 -10.07 18.10
N SER A 398 16.83 -11.25 17.55
CA SER A 398 17.72 -12.40 17.57
C SER A 398 19.08 -12.05 16.95
N PRO A 399 20.21 -12.50 17.51
CA PRO A 399 21.51 -12.34 16.89
C PRO A 399 21.49 -12.88 15.45
N ARG A 400 22.15 -12.14 14.55
CA ARG A 400 22.44 -12.58 13.19
C ARG A 400 23.92 -12.92 13.09
N ALA A 401 24.25 -13.95 12.31
CA ALA A 401 25.64 -14.31 12.08
C ALA A 401 26.33 -13.17 11.31
N VAL A 402 27.46 -12.68 11.83
CA VAL A 402 28.30 -11.74 11.10
C VAL A 402 29.09 -12.54 10.07
N LEU A 403 28.94 -12.21 8.79
CA LEU A 403 29.70 -12.82 7.71
C LEU A 403 31.19 -12.50 7.89
N PRO A 404 32.07 -13.50 8.03
CA PRO A 404 33.50 -13.26 8.11
C PRO A 404 34.08 -12.91 6.71
N PRO A 405 35.25 -12.24 6.67
CA PRO A 405 36.01 -12.12 5.43
C PRO A 405 36.48 -13.50 4.94
N PRO A 406 36.62 -13.73 3.63
CA PRO A 406 37.16 -14.97 3.07
C PRO A 406 38.61 -15.22 3.55
N GLN A 407 38.81 -16.29 4.33
CA GLN A 407 40.11 -16.64 4.92
C GLN A 407 41.23 -16.93 3.90
N CYS A 408 40.88 -17.12 2.63
CA CYS A 408 41.80 -17.55 1.56
C CYS A 408 42.14 -16.44 0.55
N LEU A 409 41.71 -15.20 0.76
CA LEU A 409 42.02 -14.08 -0.16
C LEU A 409 43.06 -13.14 0.46
N SER A 410 44.23 -13.03 -0.18
CA SER A 410 45.32 -12.14 0.22
C SER A 410 44.96 -10.65 0.08
N SER A 411 44.04 -10.31 -0.81
CA SER A 411 43.33 -9.03 -0.85
C SER A 411 41.93 -9.20 -0.26
N ALA A 412 41.73 -8.77 0.99
CA ALA A 412 40.45 -8.88 1.68
C ALA A 412 39.36 -7.90 1.18
N GLU A 413 39.70 -6.98 0.28
CA GLU A 413 38.83 -5.92 -0.24
C GLU A 413 38.87 -5.87 -1.76
N VAL A 414 37.80 -5.35 -2.37
CA VAL A 414 37.69 -5.01 -3.79
C VAL A 414 37.40 -3.52 -3.93
N VAL A 415 38.14 -2.82 -4.80
CA VAL A 415 37.85 -1.42 -5.13
C VAL A 415 36.66 -1.37 -6.09
N VAL A 416 35.69 -0.53 -5.77
CA VAL A 416 34.46 -0.35 -6.54
C VAL A 416 34.29 1.12 -6.86
N SER A 417 34.22 1.47 -8.15
CA SER A 417 33.98 2.84 -8.59
C SER A 417 32.48 3.19 -8.57
N LEU A 418 32.17 4.36 -8.04
CA LEU A 418 30.90 5.04 -8.14
C LEU A 418 31.09 6.35 -8.92
N GLN A 419 30.69 6.36 -10.19
CA GLN A 419 30.47 7.61 -10.92
C GLN A 419 29.45 8.48 -10.16
N LEU A 420 29.83 9.73 -9.88
CA LEU A 420 28.97 10.71 -9.22
C LEU A 420 28.11 11.42 -10.25
N ASP A 421 26.81 11.55 -9.98
CA ASP A 421 25.95 12.46 -10.76
C ASP A 421 26.29 13.92 -10.36
N PRO A 422 26.43 14.85 -11.32
CA PRO A 422 26.77 16.25 -11.03
C PRO A 422 25.92 16.93 -9.94
N GLY A 423 24.63 16.57 -9.86
CA GLY A 423 23.68 17.07 -8.88
C GLY A 423 23.93 16.58 -7.46
N VAL A 424 24.71 15.50 -7.27
CA VAL A 424 25.10 15.00 -5.94
C VAL A 424 25.96 16.01 -5.19
N LEU A 425 26.85 16.73 -5.89
CA LEU A 425 27.71 17.75 -5.30
C LEU A 425 26.93 19.04 -5.02
N ALA A 426 26.00 19.42 -5.91
CA ALA A 426 25.07 20.54 -5.66
C ALA A 426 24.16 20.27 -4.45
N ALA A 427 23.65 19.03 -4.32
CA ALA A 427 22.90 18.59 -3.16
C ALA A 427 23.76 18.50 -1.89
N ALA A 428 25.07 18.18 -2.01
CA ALA A 428 25.99 18.15 -0.88
C ALA A 428 26.19 19.54 -0.26
N VAL A 429 26.30 20.58 -1.07
CA VAL A 429 26.38 21.98 -0.60
C VAL A 429 25.01 22.48 -0.12
N GLY A 430 23.95 22.11 -0.83
CA GLY A 430 22.58 22.43 -0.45
C GLY A 430 22.18 23.90 -0.63
N PRO A 431 21.02 24.33 -0.08
CA PRO A 431 20.49 25.68 -0.26
C PRO A 431 21.18 26.71 0.67
N ILE A 432 21.75 27.76 0.07
CA ILE A 432 22.67 28.69 0.74
C ILE A 432 21.97 30.02 1.00
N LYS A 433 21.80 30.37 2.27
CA LYS A 433 21.22 31.67 2.70
C LYS A 433 22.25 32.80 2.62
N LEU A 434 21.91 33.84 1.87
CA LEU A 434 22.67 35.09 1.74
C LEU A 434 21.80 36.30 2.13
N LYS A 435 22.47 37.45 2.32
CA LYS A 435 21.84 38.75 2.58
C LYS A 435 22.44 39.77 1.62
N ILE A 436 21.61 40.31 0.74
CA ILE A 436 21.98 41.29 -0.30
C ILE A 436 21.29 42.63 -0.06
N LYS A 437 21.76 43.71 -0.71
CA LYS A 437 21.16 45.05 -0.59
C LYS A 437 20.03 45.24 -1.61
N GLU A 438 18.89 45.78 -1.16
CA GLU A 438 17.75 46.02 -2.06
C GLU A 438 17.98 47.30 -2.89
N GLY A 439 18.08 47.17 -4.21
CA GLY A 439 18.11 48.30 -5.15
C GLY A 439 19.28 49.29 -4.94
N GLY A 440 20.44 48.79 -4.49
CA GLY A 440 21.60 49.64 -4.12
C GLY A 440 21.43 50.45 -2.83
N SER A 441 20.26 50.37 -2.16
CA SER A 441 20.01 51.09 -0.93
C SER A 441 20.71 50.42 0.26
N SER A 442 21.64 51.15 0.90
CA SER A 442 22.37 50.66 2.07
C SER A 442 21.49 50.38 3.29
N ARG A 443 20.22 50.83 3.30
CA ARG A 443 19.28 50.69 4.43
C ARG A 443 18.40 49.44 4.37
N ARG A 444 18.32 48.72 3.26
CA ARG A 444 17.43 47.56 3.11
C ARG A 444 18.22 46.31 2.71
N VAL A 445 18.00 45.24 3.48
CA VAL A 445 18.70 43.97 3.31
C VAL A 445 17.67 42.87 3.03
N ARG A 446 17.79 42.22 1.88
CA ARG A 446 16.91 41.14 1.42
C ARG A 446 17.60 39.80 1.68
N GLU A 447 16.92 38.87 2.36
CA GLU A 447 17.40 37.50 2.46
C GLU A 447 17.07 36.75 1.16
N VAL A 448 18.06 36.08 0.58
CA VAL A 448 17.91 35.24 -0.62
C VAL A 448 18.49 33.85 -0.36
N VAL A 449 17.99 32.87 -1.11
CA VAL A 449 18.56 31.51 -1.16
C VAL A 449 19.18 31.33 -2.54
N VAL A 450 20.44 30.91 -2.57
CA VAL A 450 21.12 30.47 -3.79
C VAL A 450 21.31 28.96 -3.73
N MET A 451 21.15 28.29 -4.86
CA MET A 451 21.47 26.87 -5.03
C MET A 451 22.44 26.76 -6.21
N LEU A 452 23.43 25.88 -6.11
CA LEU A 452 24.35 25.61 -7.22
C LEU A 452 23.59 24.88 -8.36
N GLY A 453 24.05 25.06 -9.60
CA GLY A 453 23.44 24.40 -10.74
C GLY A 453 23.64 22.87 -10.70
N VAL A 454 22.72 22.13 -11.32
CA VAL A 454 22.70 20.66 -11.21
C VAL A 454 23.72 20.00 -12.15
N SER A 455 23.71 20.36 -13.43
CA SER A 455 24.64 19.81 -14.44
C SER A 455 25.92 20.64 -14.58
N THR A 456 25.77 21.96 -14.50
CA THR A 456 26.84 22.96 -14.51
C THR A 456 26.72 23.73 -13.20
N PRO A 457 27.64 23.60 -12.23
CA PRO A 457 27.46 24.23 -10.91
C PRO A 457 27.43 25.76 -10.96
N GLU A 458 28.04 26.36 -11.99
CA GLU A 458 28.04 27.80 -12.30
C GLU A 458 26.67 28.34 -12.76
N ASP A 459 25.69 27.49 -13.08
CA ASP A 459 24.30 27.88 -13.35
C ASP A 459 23.54 28.13 -12.03
N GLU A 460 24.02 29.05 -11.17
CA GLU A 460 23.44 29.23 -9.83
C GLU A 460 22.03 29.83 -9.83
N ILE A 461 21.11 29.17 -9.12
CA ILE A 461 19.70 29.55 -9.05
C ILE A 461 19.44 30.40 -7.80
N VAL A 462 19.32 31.72 -7.99
CA VAL A 462 18.92 32.68 -6.95
C VAL A 462 17.39 32.77 -6.85
N MET A 463 16.85 32.65 -5.64
CA MET A 463 15.43 32.71 -5.32
C MET A 463 15.17 33.32 -3.93
N LEU A 464 13.91 33.64 -3.62
CA LEU A 464 13.53 34.04 -2.26
C LEU A 464 13.42 32.83 -1.31
N PRO A 465 13.66 33.01 0.00
CA PRO A 465 13.36 31.99 0.99
C PRO A 465 11.87 31.61 0.94
N PRO A 466 11.51 30.33 1.13
CA PRO A 466 10.12 29.90 1.04
C PRO A 466 9.24 30.49 2.16
N ALA A 467 8.49 31.54 1.82
CA ALA A 467 7.46 32.12 2.67
C ALA A 467 6.18 31.26 2.64
N ARG A 468 5.40 31.31 3.74
CA ARG A 468 4.12 30.55 3.88
C ARG A 468 3.06 30.96 2.84
N ALA A 469 3.19 32.14 2.23
CA ALA A 469 2.44 32.54 1.05
C ALA A 469 3.22 32.12 -0.21
N THR A 470 2.92 30.94 -0.74
CA THR A 470 3.64 30.33 -1.88
C THR A 470 3.49 31.07 -3.22
N ARG A 471 2.70 32.15 -3.28
CA ARG A 471 2.45 32.94 -4.50
C ARG A 471 3.69 33.71 -4.98
N ASP A 472 4.55 34.14 -4.06
CA ASP A 472 5.63 35.11 -4.34
C ASP A 472 7.03 34.49 -4.22
N LEU A 473 7.18 33.17 -4.40
CA LEU A 473 8.47 32.47 -4.41
C LEU A 473 9.46 33.00 -5.47
N PHE A 474 8.93 33.55 -6.56
CA PHE A 474 9.64 34.25 -7.61
C PHE A 474 9.28 35.75 -7.67
N GLY A 475 8.84 36.33 -6.53
CA GLY A 475 8.63 37.78 -6.41
C GLY A 475 9.91 38.51 -6.84
N SER A 476 9.76 39.51 -7.71
CA SER A 476 10.85 39.97 -8.60
C SER A 476 12.17 40.25 -7.86
N LEU A 477 13.15 39.39 -8.14
CA LEU A 477 14.56 39.65 -7.94
C LEU A 477 15.10 40.19 -9.27
N SER A 478 15.58 41.42 -9.24
CA SER A 478 16.25 42.05 -10.37
C SER A 478 17.55 41.32 -10.73
N ASP A 479 18.00 41.42 -11.97
CA ASP A 479 19.24 40.75 -12.40
C ASP A 479 20.49 41.32 -11.68
N ALA A 480 20.40 42.57 -11.20
CA ALA A 480 21.37 43.15 -10.27
C ALA A 480 21.40 42.43 -8.91
N GLU A 481 20.24 42.17 -8.29
CA GLU A 481 20.15 41.39 -7.04
C GLU A 481 20.62 39.94 -7.22
N ARG A 482 20.33 39.33 -8.38
CA ARG A 482 20.82 37.98 -8.73
C ARG A 482 22.34 37.98 -8.86
N SER A 483 22.90 38.97 -9.54
CA SER A 483 24.34 39.14 -9.72
C SER A 483 25.06 39.44 -8.39
N GLU A 484 24.50 40.29 -7.53
CA GLU A 484 25.02 40.55 -6.18
C GLU A 484 24.99 39.27 -5.33
N ALA A 485 23.93 38.46 -5.41
CA ALA A 485 23.84 37.19 -4.69
C ALA A 485 24.88 36.17 -5.19
N ILE A 486 25.08 36.03 -6.50
CA ILE A 486 26.08 35.12 -7.08
C ILE A 486 27.50 35.59 -6.77
N ALA A 487 27.80 36.89 -6.88
CA ALA A 487 29.09 37.45 -6.49
C ALA A 487 29.37 37.27 -4.99
N CYS A 488 28.37 37.52 -4.13
CA CYS A 488 28.44 37.28 -2.69
C CYS A 488 28.64 35.79 -2.36
N LEU A 489 28.11 34.88 -3.17
CA LEU A 489 28.31 33.44 -3.01
C LEU A 489 29.73 33.02 -3.39
N ARG A 490 30.16 33.36 -4.61
CA ARG A 490 31.47 33.01 -5.18
C ARG A 490 32.63 33.65 -4.42
N ALA A 491 32.40 34.78 -3.72
CA ALA A 491 33.36 35.40 -2.82
C ALA A 491 33.50 34.73 -1.43
N ARG A 492 32.75 33.65 -1.13
CA ARG A 492 32.94 32.91 0.13
C ARG A 492 34.18 32.01 0.05
N PRO A 493 35.04 31.99 1.07
CA PRO A 493 36.28 31.20 1.04
C PRO A 493 36.03 29.68 1.11
N SER A 494 34.87 29.25 1.61
CA SER A 494 34.46 27.84 1.69
C SER A 494 32.96 27.73 1.94
N LEU A 495 32.36 26.66 1.41
CA LEU A 495 31.01 26.20 1.69
C LEU A 495 31.08 24.72 2.15
N PRO A 496 30.44 24.33 3.26
CA PRO A 496 30.49 22.95 3.73
C PRO A 496 29.67 22.01 2.84
N ALA A 497 30.33 21.05 2.18
CA ALA A 497 29.68 20.01 1.39
C ALA A 497 29.48 18.75 2.26
N LYS A 498 28.25 18.21 2.28
CA LYS A 498 27.85 17.03 3.07
C LYS A 498 26.88 16.16 2.29
N SER A 499 27.38 15.07 1.73
CA SER A 499 26.57 14.05 1.05
C SER A 499 26.96 12.67 1.53
N PRO A 500 26.00 11.74 1.72
CA PRO A 500 26.29 10.32 2.00
C PRO A 500 26.92 9.60 0.80
N LEU A 501 27.09 10.27 -0.35
CA LEU A 501 27.86 9.77 -1.50
C LEU A 501 29.28 10.29 -1.60
N LEU A 502 29.66 11.28 -0.79
CA LEU A 502 31.06 11.64 -0.63
C LEU A 502 31.74 10.68 0.36
N PRO A 503 33.08 10.58 0.36
CA PRO A 503 33.82 9.96 1.44
C PRO A 503 33.40 10.52 2.83
N PRO A 504 33.63 9.77 3.93
CA PRO A 504 33.42 10.30 5.27
C PRO A 504 34.47 11.37 5.60
N GLY A 505 34.18 12.62 5.27
CA GLY A 505 35.10 13.76 5.41
C GLY A 505 34.41 15.09 5.65
N GLY A 506 35.22 16.11 5.99
CA GLY A 506 34.78 17.50 6.11
C GLY A 506 35.00 18.27 4.82
N HIS A 507 34.20 17.95 3.78
CA HIS A 507 34.39 18.50 2.44
C HIS A 507 34.01 19.99 2.32
N ALA A 508 34.75 20.70 1.48
CA ALA A 508 34.63 22.14 1.23
C ALA A 508 34.47 22.43 -0.26
N ALA A 509 33.32 22.98 -0.66
CA ALA A 509 33.16 23.58 -1.97
C ALA A 509 33.71 25.02 -1.98
N THR A 510 34.48 25.38 -3.00
CA THR A 510 35.16 26.68 -3.16
C THR A 510 35.01 27.16 -4.60
N PHE A 511 34.96 28.46 -4.85
CA PHE A 511 34.94 28.99 -6.23
C PHE A 511 36.34 29.49 -6.60
N LEU A 512 37.00 28.83 -7.55
CA LEU A 512 38.39 29.06 -7.92
C LEU A 512 38.53 29.12 -9.44
N HIS A 513 39.35 30.06 -9.93
CA HIS A 513 39.67 30.22 -11.36
C HIS A 513 38.47 30.31 -12.33
N GLY A 514 37.27 30.63 -11.84
CA GLY A 514 36.05 30.73 -12.65
C GLY A 514 35.12 29.52 -12.60
N CYS A 515 35.49 28.45 -11.88
CA CYS A 515 34.65 27.26 -11.66
C CYS A 515 34.47 26.94 -10.17
N TRP A 516 33.52 26.07 -9.86
CA TRP A 516 33.42 25.43 -8.55
C TRP A 516 34.39 24.25 -8.44
N CYS A 517 35.10 24.19 -7.30
CA CYS A 517 35.96 23.10 -6.89
C CYS A 517 35.42 22.44 -5.61
N LEU A 518 35.69 21.15 -5.43
CA LEU A 518 35.53 20.43 -4.17
C LEU A 518 36.92 20.10 -3.62
N ASP A 519 37.22 20.55 -2.40
CA ASP A 519 38.53 20.38 -1.73
C ASP A 519 39.74 20.88 -2.55
N GLY A 520 39.50 21.80 -3.48
CA GLY A 520 40.49 22.40 -4.38
C GLY A 520 40.48 21.84 -5.81
N GLU A 521 39.87 20.66 -6.03
CA GLU A 521 39.79 20.00 -7.34
C GLU A 521 38.54 20.43 -8.12
N PRO A 522 38.61 20.73 -9.43
CA PRO A 522 37.44 21.12 -10.22
C PRO A 522 36.30 20.11 -10.16
N TRP A 523 35.07 20.60 -10.03
CA TRP A 523 33.86 19.77 -9.88
C TRP A 523 33.66 18.78 -11.03
N ALA A 524 34.02 19.17 -12.25
CA ALA A 524 33.96 18.30 -13.43
C ALA A 524 34.89 17.09 -13.31
N ASP A 525 36.11 17.29 -12.78
CA ASP A 525 37.12 16.25 -12.61
C ASP A 525 36.71 15.28 -11.49
N VAL A 526 36.19 15.82 -10.38
CA VAL A 526 35.62 15.03 -9.26
C VAL A 526 34.43 14.19 -9.72
N VAL A 527 33.59 14.72 -10.61
CA VAL A 527 32.47 13.98 -11.24
C VAL A 527 32.99 12.88 -12.17
N ALA A 528 33.94 13.20 -13.06
CA ALA A 528 34.47 12.29 -14.07
C ALA A 528 35.25 11.11 -13.46
N ARG A 529 36.07 11.37 -12.43
CA ARG A 529 36.71 10.32 -11.61
C ARG A 529 35.71 9.57 -10.75
N GLY A 530 34.70 10.26 -10.22
CA GLY A 530 33.75 9.73 -9.25
C GLY A 530 34.38 9.49 -7.87
N SER A 531 33.75 8.61 -7.09
CA SER A 531 34.28 8.10 -5.82
C SER A 531 34.64 6.63 -5.96
N GLU A 532 35.90 6.29 -5.74
CA GLU A 532 36.25 4.91 -5.40
C GLU A 532 35.80 4.58 -3.97
N LEU A 533 35.59 3.29 -3.73
CA LEU A 533 35.28 2.71 -2.43
C LEU A 533 36.01 1.38 -2.30
N SER A 534 36.85 1.22 -1.27
CA SER A 534 37.33 -0.12 -0.90
C SER A 534 36.22 -0.85 -0.16
N VAL A 535 35.86 -2.03 -0.65
CA VAL A 535 34.71 -2.82 -0.19
C VAL A 535 35.22 -4.17 0.31
N PRO A 536 35.07 -4.51 1.61
CA PRO A 536 35.51 -5.82 2.09
C PRO A 536 34.72 -6.95 1.42
N LEU A 537 35.41 -8.05 1.12
CA LEU A 537 34.78 -9.24 0.58
C LEU A 537 34.17 -10.08 1.72
N VAL A 538 33.05 -10.76 1.44
CA VAL A 538 32.39 -11.70 2.36
C VAL A 538 32.08 -13.04 1.70
N ILE A 539 31.95 -14.10 2.50
CA ILE A 539 31.67 -15.45 1.99
C ILE A 539 30.31 -15.49 1.24
N PRO A 540 30.26 -15.98 -0.02
CA PRO A 540 29.02 -16.09 -0.79
C PRO A 540 28.04 -17.10 -0.16
N PRO A 541 26.72 -16.94 -0.39
CA PRO A 541 25.74 -17.95 0.00
C PRO A 541 25.90 -19.22 -0.85
N ALA A 542 25.40 -20.36 -0.34
CA ALA A 542 25.45 -21.63 -1.07
C ALA A 542 24.76 -21.56 -2.46
N TRP A 543 23.64 -20.82 -2.55
CA TRP A 543 22.91 -20.57 -3.80
C TRP A 543 23.61 -19.60 -4.78
N ALA A 544 24.79 -19.08 -4.43
CA ALA A 544 25.68 -18.32 -5.32
C ALA A 544 27.13 -18.85 -5.31
N ALA A 545 27.34 -20.11 -4.89
CA ALA A 545 28.66 -20.74 -4.85
C ALA A 545 29.26 -20.89 -6.26
N GLY A 546 30.60 -20.89 -6.36
CA GLY A 546 31.31 -20.90 -7.65
C GLY A 546 31.19 -19.60 -8.47
N GLY A 547 30.40 -18.61 -8.01
CA GLY A 547 30.18 -17.35 -8.73
C GLY A 547 29.16 -17.46 -9.87
N ALA A 548 28.27 -18.45 -9.80
CA ALA A 548 27.02 -18.53 -10.57
C ALA A 548 25.84 -18.65 -9.59
N LEU A 549 24.65 -18.26 -10.02
CA LEU A 549 23.42 -18.48 -9.24
C LEU A 549 22.82 -19.85 -9.53
N ASP A 550 22.28 -20.51 -8.50
CA ASP A 550 21.39 -21.65 -8.71
C ASP A 550 20.02 -21.16 -9.22
N LEU A 551 19.89 -21.13 -10.55
CA LEU A 551 18.65 -20.77 -11.24
C LEU A 551 17.74 -21.97 -11.55
N THR A 552 18.00 -23.16 -10.97
CA THR A 552 17.08 -24.31 -11.09
C THR A 552 15.72 -24.06 -10.42
N LYS A 553 15.65 -23.04 -9.56
CA LYS A 553 14.43 -22.50 -8.95
C LYS A 553 14.40 -20.98 -9.12
N PRO A 554 13.22 -20.35 -9.21
CA PRO A 554 13.11 -18.90 -9.09
C PRO A 554 13.49 -18.47 -7.66
N LEU A 555 14.72 -17.98 -7.48
CA LEU A 555 15.30 -17.65 -6.17
C LEU A 555 14.40 -16.81 -5.23
N PRO A 556 13.63 -15.79 -5.70
CA PRO A 556 12.71 -15.08 -4.81
C PRO A 556 11.66 -15.97 -4.16
N ALA A 557 11.28 -17.11 -4.76
CA ALA A 557 10.34 -18.08 -4.21
C ALA A 557 11.02 -19.21 -3.41
N ASP A 558 12.36 -19.25 -3.33
CA ASP A 558 13.08 -20.18 -2.45
C ASP A 558 13.12 -19.62 -1.02
N ASP A 559 12.48 -20.34 -0.10
CA ASP A 559 12.36 -19.93 1.29
C ASP A 559 13.66 -20.19 2.09
N ASP A 560 14.51 -21.14 1.68
CA ASP A 560 15.79 -21.43 2.34
C ASP A 560 16.85 -20.38 1.98
N ALA A 561 16.90 -19.95 0.71
CA ALA A 561 17.72 -18.83 0.26
C ALA A 561 17.37 -17.52 1.00
N LEU A 562 16.07 -17.28 1.22
CA LEU A 562 15.59 -16.15 2.02
C LEU A 562 15.89 -16.34 3.53
N ALA A 563 15.88 -17.57 4.05
CA ALA A 563 16.20 -17.86 5.44
C ALA A 563 17.66 -17.53 5.79
N ASP A 564 18.60 -17.90 4.89
CA ASP A 564 20.03 -17.55 4.96
C ASP A 564 20.21 -16.02 4.96
N ALA A 565 19.66 -15.35 3.94
CA ALA A 565 19.73 -13.90 3.78
C ALA A 565 19.21 -13.13 5.00
N LEU A 566 18.12 -13.61 5.64
CA LEU A 566 17.57 -13.03 6.86
C LEU A 566 18.28 -13.50 8.15
N SER A 567 19.23 -14.43 8.08
CA SER A 567 19.99 -14.95 9.24
C SER A 567 21.33 -14.26 9.45
N VAL A 568 21.89 -13.68 8.39
CA VAL A 568 23.22 -13.07 8.39
C VAL A 568 23.19 -11.54 8.36
N MET A 569 24.34 -10.95 8.61
CA MET A 569 24.63 -9.54 8.34
C MET A 569 26.13 -9.39 8.07
N GLY A 570 26.54 -8.32 7.41
CA GLY A 570 27.95 -8.03 7.17
C GLY A 570 28.17 -6.60 6.76
N THR A 571 29.41 -6.30 6.37
CA THR A 571 29.81 -5.11 5.62
C THR A 571 30.43 -5.60 4.31
N GLY A 572 30.28 -4.84 3.24
CA GLY A 572 30.88 -5.18 1.94
C GLY A 572 30.02 -6.02 0.99
N CYS A 573 30.66 -6.87 0.17
CA CYS A 573 30.02 -7.63 -0.91
C CYS A 573 30.64 -9.02 -1.15
N VAL A 574 29.95 -9.90 -1.86
CA VAL A 574 30.50 -11.20 -2.26
C VAL A 574 31.46 -11.09 -3.46
N PRO A 575 32.41 -12.02 -3.65
CA PRO A 575 33.15 -12.14 -4.90
C PRO A 575 32.20 -12.20 -6.10
N ARG A 576 32.53 -11.48 -7.19
CA ARG A 576 31.69 -11.36 -8.42
C ARG A 576 30.29 -10.77 -8.18
N ALA A 577 30.13 -9.89 -7.17
CA ALA A 577 28.84 -9.26 -6.86
C ALA A 577 28.19 -8.53 -8.05
N LYS A 578 28.95 -7.85 -8.92
CA LYS A 578 28.42 -7.22 -10.16
C LYS A 578 27.63 -8.23 -10.99
N GLN A 579 28.26 -9.34 -11.35
CA GLN A 579 27.68 -10.38 -12.19
C GLN A 579 26.53 -11.11 -11.49
N LEU A 580 26.67 -11.42 -10.19
CA LEU A 580 25.62 -12.09 -9.41
C LEU A 580 24.38 -11.21 -9.20
N VAL A 581 24.53 -9.90 -9.00
CA VAL A 581 23.38 -8.98 -8.88
C VAL A 581 22.68 -8.77 -10.22
N ILE A 582 23.43 -8.62 -11.31
CA ILE A 582 22.86 -8.53 -12.67
C ILE A 582 22.06 -9.81 -12.98
N ALA A 583 22.65 -10.99 -12.76
CA ALA A 583 21.97 -12.27 -12.98
C ALA A 583 20.73 -12.45 -12.09
N LEU A 584 20.77 -12.01 -10.83
CA LEU A 584 19.64 -12.10 -9.90
C LEU A 584 18.46 -11.20 -10.32
N PHE A 585 18.73 -10.01 -10.85
CA PHE A 585 17.69 -9.12 -11.37
C PHE A 585 17.22 -9.50 -12.78
N ALA A 586 18.05 -10.19 -13.57
CA ALA A 586 17.65 -10.79 -14.83
C ALA A 586 16.76 -12.04 -14.64
N SER A 587 16.93 -12.81 -13.56
CA SER A 587 16.21 -14.08 -13.32
C SER A 587 14.76 -13.94 -12.82
N VAL A 588 14.20 -12.72 -12.82
CA VAL A 588 12.85 -12.42 -12.31
C VAL A 588 12.11 -11.54 -13.32
N PRO A 589 10.76 -11.47 -13.31
CA PRO A 589 10.02 -10.62 -14.25
C PRO A 589 10.43 -9.15 -14.18
N ALA A 590 10.56 -8.49 -15.34
CA ALA A 590 11.09 -7.13 -15.45
C ALA A 590 10.33 -6.12 -14.58
N THR A 591 9.01 -6.29 -14.43
CA THR A 591 8.18 -5.48 -13.53
C THR A 591 8.61 -5.59 -12.06
N VAL A 592 9.01 -6.77 -11.58
CA VAL A 592 9.53 -7.00 -10.22
C VAL A 592 10.95 -6.45 -10.09
N ALA A 593 11.81 -6.68 -11.10
CA ALA A 593 13.19 -6.19 -11.11
C ALA A 593 13.27 -4.66 -11.09
N LEU A 594 12.57 -3.98 -12.01
CA LEU A 594 12.47 -2.52 -12.08
C LEU A 594 11.81 -1.95 -10.82
N ARG A 595 10.77 -2.62 -10.29
CA ARG A 595 10.13 -2.20 -9.04
C ARG A 595 11.12 -2.25 -7.87
N ALA A 596 11.85 -3.34 -7.68
CA ALA A 596 12.85 -3.45 -6.62
C ALA A 596 13.98 -2.42 -6.77
N ALA A 597 14.52 -2.22 -7.98
CA ALA A 597 15.53 -1.20 -8.25
C ALA A 597 15.01 0.23 -7.96
N SER A 598 13.73 0.52 -8.31
CA SER A 598 13.09 1.81 -8.01
C SER A 598 12.97 2.12 -6.51
N MET A 599 12.99 1.10 -5.64
CA MET A 599 12.97 1.27 -4.18
C MET A 599 14.36 1.55 -3.59
N LEU A 600 15.45 1.25 -4.31
CA LEU A 600 16.81 1.62 -3.92
C LEU A 600 17.10 3.09 -4.28
N ARG A 601 16.50 3.56 -5.38
CA ARG A 601 16.72 4.90 -5.93
C ARG A 601 16.38 6.00 -4.93
N GLN A 602 17.31 6.95 -4.79
CA GLN A 602 17.21 8.12 -3.89
C GLN A 602 17.11 7.78 -2.38
N GLN A 603 17.43 6.54 -1.97
CA GLN A 603 17.50 6.18 -0.56
C GLN A 603 18.94 6.28 -0.01
N TRP A 604 19.08 6.72 1.25
CA TRP A 604 20.39 7.02 1.85
C TRP A 604 20.61 6.46 3.27
N GLN A 605 19.53 6.10 3.98
CA GLN A 605 19.58 5.62 5.37
C GLN A 605 18.72 4.37 5.59
N THR A 606 17.51 4.37 5.01
CA THR A 606 16.57 3.26 5.03
C THR A 606 15.92 3.07 3.67
N VAL A 607 15.60 1.82 3.32
CA VAL A 607 14.62 1.51 2.26
C VAL A 607 13.37 1.00 2.96
N ALA A 608 12.20 1.51 2.61
CA ALA A 608 10.92 1.04 3.14
C ALA A 608 9.96 0.72 1.99
N MET A 609 9.57 -0.55 1.85
CA MET A 609 8.48 -0.90 0.95
C MET A 609 7.15 -0.38 1.53
N PRO A 610 6.14 -0.08 0.68
CA PRO A 610 4.83 0.35 1.15
C PRO A 610 4.13 -0.67 2.05
N THR A 611 3.48 -0.22 3.12
CA THR A 611 2.83 -1.09 4.11
C THR A 611 1.34 -1.23 3.80
N PRO A 612 0.85 -2.35 3.24
CA PRO A 612 -0.57 -2.51 2.91
C PRO A 612 -1.47 -2.37 4.14
N ALA A 613 -2.63 -1.73 3.98
CA ALA A 613 -3.70 -1.76 4.97
C ALA A 613 -4.23 -3.19 5.19
N LEU A 614 -4.97 -3.41 6.28
CA LEU A 614 -5.59 -4.71 6.58
C LEU A 614 -6.53 -5.20 5.46
N SER A 615 -7.13 -4.28 4.69
CA SER A 615 -7.94 -4.55 3.49
C SER A 615 -7.11 -4.80 2.22
N GLY A 616 -5.79 -4.84 2.30
CA GLY A 616 -4.85 -4.89 1.17
C GLY A 616 -4.72 -3.57 0.38
N GLY A 617 -5.40 -2.50 0.81
CA GLY A 617 -5.35 -1.18 0.17
C GLY A 617 -4.21 -0.28 0.66
N LEU A 618 -4.35 1.04 0.38
CA LEU A 618 -3.43 2.10 0.80
C LEU A 618 -3.08 2.04 2.29
N GLY A 619 -1.79 2.07 2.60
CA GLY A 619 -1.27 2.14 3.96
C GLY A 619 -1.41 3.51 4.62
N SER A 620 -1.02 3.56 5.90
CA SER A 620 -0.87 4.80 6.68
C SER A 620 0.34 5.65 6.26
N ASP A 621 1.25 5.06 5.47
CA ASP A 621 2.49 5.59 4.94
C ASP A 621 2.33 6.28 3.57
N GLN A 622 1.09 6.53 3.13
CA GLN A 622 0.68 7.23 1.90
C GLN A 622 1.05 6.55 0.56
N LEU A 623 2.04 5.66 0.55
CA LEU A 623 2.39 4.85 -0.60
C LEU A 623 1.40 3.69 -0.77
N ALA A 624 1.07 3.38 -2.02
CA ALA A 624 0.33 2.16 -2.35
C ALA A 624 1.29 0.96 -2.38
N ALA A 625 0.90 -0.13 -1.73
CA ALA A 625 1.50 -1.44 -1.93
C ALA A 625 0.87 -2.08 -3.17
N TYR A 626 1.69 -2.50 -4.12
CA TYR A 626 1.28 -3.05 -5.41
C TYR A 626 1.42 -4.57 -5.45
N ASN A 627 0.73 -5.22 -6.38
CA ASN A 627 0.93 -6.64 -6.63
C ASN A 627 2.39 -6.86 -7.10
N GLY A 628 3.07 -7.86 -6.53
CA GLY A 628 4.50 -8.09 -6.74
C GLY A 628 5.45 -7.37 -5.76
N ASP A 629 4.97 -6.45 -4.89
CA ASP A 629 5.85 -5.82 -3.89
C ASP A 629 6.43 -6.84 -2.88
N TRP A 630 5.76 -7.97 -2.66
CA TRP A 630 6.30 -9.08 -1.88
C TRP A 630 7.49 -9.77 -2.58
N ASP A 631 7.46 -9.92 -3.90
CA ASP A 631 8.55 -10.52 -4.68
C ASP A 631 9.71 -9.54 -4.79
N ALA A 632 9.42 -8.24 -4.98
CA ALA A 632 10.41 -7.18 -4.94
C ALA A 632 11.10 -7.09 -3.57
N TYR A 633 10.35 -7.21 -2.46
CA TYR A 633 10.94 -7.29 -1.12
C TYR A 633 11.84 -8.52 -0.96
N ARG A 634 11.40 -9.70 -1.40
CA ARG A 634 12.19 -10.95 -1.31
C ARG A 634 13.44 -10.89 -2.18
N LEU A 635 13.37 -10.29 -3.36
CA LEU A 635 14.52 -9.96 -4.21
C LEU A 635 15.51 -9.01 -3.52
N LEU A 636 15.04 -7.95 -2.86
CA LEU A 636 15.89 -7.03 -2.09
C LEU A 636 16.54 -7.69 -0.86
N VAL A 637 15.88 -8.67 -0.24
CA VAL A 637 16.49 -9.52 0.79
C VAL A 637 17.62 -10.37 0.21
N LEU A 638 17.45 -10.98 -0.96
CA LEU A 638 18.53 -11.73 -1.64
C LEU A 638 19.69 -10.80 -2.07
N LEU A 639 19.39 -9.61 -2.59
CA LEU A 639 20.40 -8.57 -2.85
C LEU A 639 21.22 -8.24 -1.58
N SER A 640 20.56 -8.11 -0.42
CA SER A 640 21.24 -7.85 0.85
C SER A 640 22.16 -8.98 1.33
N ARG A 641 22.05 -10.19 0.77
CA ARG A 641 22.98 -11.31 1.02
C ARG A 641 24.22 -11.27 0.11
N LEU A 642 24.08 -10.71 -1.10
CA LEU A 642 25.16 -10.48 -2.05
C LEU A 642 25.94 -9.20 -1.74
N VAL A 643 25.27 -8.15 -1.26
CA VAL A 643 25.86 -6.83 -0.97
C VAL A 643 25.43 -6.32 0.43
N PRO A 644 25.80 -7.02 1.53
CA PRO A 644 25.36 -6.68 2.89
C PRO A 644 25.86 -5.32 3.41
N GLY A 645 26.82 -4.69 2.75
CA GLY A 645 27.22 -3.30 2.98
C GLY A 645 26.32 -2.26 2.32
N ALA A 646 25.65 -2.59 1.22
CA ALA A 646 24.67 -1.69 0.56
C ALA A 646 23.33 -1.69 1.31
N LEU A 647 22.85 -2.88 1.68
CA LEU A 647 21.51 -3.08 2.18
C LEU A 647 21.50 -4.14 3.29
N ARG A 648 20.73 -3.92 4.35
CA ARG A 648 20.62 -4.84 5.49
C ARG A 648 19.16 -4.96 5.94
N PRO A 649 18.54 -6.16 5.96
CA PRO A 649 17.15 -6.30 6.36
C PRO A 649 16.92 -5.85 7.80
N ALA A 650 15.80 -5.16 8.02
CA ALA A 650 15.28 -4.76 9.31
C ALA A 650 13.87 -5.37 9.50
N MET A 651 13.03 -4.79 10.36
CA MET A 651 11.65 -5.25 10.53
C MET A 651 10.92 -5.21 9.17
N PRO A 652 10.35 -6.33 8.67
CA PRO A 652 9.73 -6.32 7.34
C PRO A 652 8.58 -5.30 7.25
N PRO A 653 8.45 -4.54 6.14
CA PRO A 653 9.21 -4.68 4.89
C PRO A 653 10.29 -3.59 4.72
N THR A 654 11.10 -3.35 5.75
CA THR A 654 12.14 -2.29 5.77
C THR A 654 13.57 -2.84 5.77
N PHE A 655 14.50 -2.01 5.32
CA PHE A 655 15.94 -2.24 5.31
C PHE A 655 16.68 -0.99 5.83
N ILE A 656 17.86 -1.21 6.40
CA ILE A 656 18.85 -0.18 6.74
C ILE A 656 19.91 -0.16 5.63
N ILE A 657 20.47 1.02 5.35
CA ILE A 657 21.55 1.24 4.38
C ILE A 657 22.84 1.49 5.18
N PRO A 658 23.80 0.54 5.24
CA PRO A 658 25.06 0.73 5.98
C PRO A 658 26.05 1.68 5.30
N GLU A 659 26.18 1.60 3.96
CA GLU A 659 27.02 2.46 3.13
C GLU A 659 26.26 2.85 1.86
N ALA A 660 25.94 4.12 1.72
CA ALA A 660 25.08 4.64 0.66
C ALA A 660 25.78 4.68 -0.71
N ARG A 661 27.12 4.79 -0.75
CA ARG A 661 27.89 4.69 -2.00
C ARG A 661 27.75 3.30 -2.60
N LEU A 662 27.93 2.26 -1.78
CA LEU A 662 27.79 0.87 -2.20
C LEU A 662 26.34 0.53 -2.61
N LEU A 663 25.34 1.16 -1.98
CA LEU A 663 23.95 1.05 -2.44
C LEU A 663 23.75 1.59 -3.86
N ARG A 664 24.33 2.73 -4.22
CA ARG A 664 24.19 3.29 -5.57
C ARG A 664 24.92 2.49 -6.64
N VAL A 665 25.99 1.78 -6.28
CA VAL A 665 26.60 0.78 -7.16
C VAL A 665 25.68 -0.43 -7.33
N ALA A 666 25.12 -0.96 -6.23
CA ALA A 666 24.16 -2.07 -6.28
C ALA A 666 22.87 -1.72 -7.05
N GLU A 667 22.39 -0.48 -6.97
CA GLU A 667 21.27 0.05 -7.78
C GLU A 667 21.59 0.01 -9.28
N ARG A 668 22.80 0.40 -9.70
CA ARG A 668 23.25 0.33 -11.09
C ARG A 668 23.29 -1.12 -11.60
N TRP A 669 23.87 -2.04 -10.83
CA TRP A 669 23.88 -3.47 -11.16
C TRP A 669 22.47 -4.07 -11.26
N ALA A 670 21.58 -3.70 -10.33
CA ALA A 670 20.18 -4.08 -10.35
C ALA A 670 19.42 -3.54 -11.58
N MET A 671 19.67 -2.28 -11.98
CA MET A 671 19.06 -1.69 -13.17
C MET A 671 19.50 -2.37 -14.48
N VAL A 672 20.77 -2.77 -14.61
CA VAL A 672 21.25 -3.53 -15.78
C VAL A 672 20.56 -4.89 -15.86
N GLY A 673 20.50 -5.65 -14.76
CA GLY A 673 19.76 -6.92 -14.72
C GLY A 673 18.26 -6.76 -15.02
N ALA A 674 17.65 -5.68 -14.53
CA ALA A 674 16.25 -5.36 -14.79
C ALA A 674 15.97 -4.99 -16.26
N ARG A 675 16.92 -4.35 -16.96
CA ARG A 675 16.85 -4.11 -18.42
C ARG A 675 16.94 -5.43 -19.20
N MET A 676 17.89 -6.31 -18.84
CA MET A 676 18.06 -7.63 -19.46
C MET A 676 16.79 -8.51 -19.33
N SER A 677 16.15 -8.51 -18.16
CA SER A 677 14.86 -9.18 -17.94
C SER A 677 13.75 -8.69 -18.88
N GLY A 678 13.81 -7.42 -19.31
CA GLY A 678 12.88 -6.84 -20.27
C GLY A 678 13.15 -7.21 -21.74
N GLY A 679 14.13 -8.06 -22.02
CA GLY A 679 14.56 -8.39 -23.40
C GLY A 679 15.30 -7.25 -24.11
N LEU A 680 15.71 -6.21 -23.40
CA LEU A 680 16.57 -5.17 -23.94
C LEU A 680 18.02 -5.68 -23.98
N ALA A 681 18.60 -5.74 -25.18
CA ALA A 681 20.00 -6.13 -25.37
C ALA A 681 20.93 -5.22 -24.55
N ALA A 682 21.82 -5.82 -23.76
CA ALA A 682 22.70 -5.11 -22.82
C ALA A 682 24.13 -4.94 -23.37
N ASP A 683 24.31 -5.26 -24.64
CA ASP A 683 25.58 -5.64 -25.27
C ASP A 683 26.61 -4.51 -25.27
N ASN A 684 26.15 -3.25 -25.22
CA ASN A 684 27.00 -2.07 -25.07
C ASN A 684 27.26 -1.65 -23.61
N GLU A 685 26.35 -1.91 -22.67
CA GLU A 685 26.45 -1.39 -21.29
C GLU A 685 27.33 -2.25 -20.38
N ILE A 686 27.38 -3.57 -20.59
CA ILE A 686 28.14 -4.47 -19.70
C ILE A 686 29.65 -4.22 -19.87
N GLU A 687 30.12 -4.04 -21.10
CA GLU A 687 31.52 -3.77 -21.42
C GLU A 687 31.88 -2.29 -21.20
N ALA A 688 31.07 -1.32 -21.64
CA ALA A 688 31.35 0.10 -21.43
C ALA A 688 31.33 0.54 -19.95
N ALA A 689 30.82 -0.30 -19.04
CA ALA A 689 30.91 -0.08 -17.59
C ALA A 689 32.22 -0.56 -16.96
N ASP A 690 33.01 -1.40 -17.64
CA ASP A 690 34.35 -1.84 -17.20
C ASP A 690 35.48 -1.32 -18.11
N ALA A 691 35.18 -0.88 -19.34
CA ALA A 691 36.12 -0.23 -20.25
C ALA A 691 36.35 1.24 -19.87
N GLY A 692 37.63 1.62 -19.70
CA GLY A 692 38.03 3.03 -19.65
C GLY A 692 37.79 3.73 -21.00
N PRO A 693 37.74 5.08 -21.03
CA PRO A 693 37.40 5.83 -22.23
C PRO A 693 38.39 5.57 -23.38
N ALA A 694 37.84 5.22 -24.55
CA ALA A 694 38.56 4.99 -25.80
C ALA A 694 38.05 5.93 -26.91
N ASP A 695 38.91 6.20 -27.90
CA ASP A 695 38.74 7.31 -28.84
C ASP A 695 37.78 7.00 -30.01
N GLY A 696 37.15 8.03 -30.60
CA GLY A 696 35.95 7.90 -31.43
C GLY A 696 36.11 8.23 -32.93
N THR A 697 35.28 7.60 -33.78
CA THR A 697 35.08 7.97 -35.20
C THR A 697 33.71 7.52 -35.71
N VAL A 698 33.13 8.22 -36.71
CA VAL A 698 31.77 8.00 -37.23
C VAL A 698 31.70 8.22 -38.77
N PRO A 699 31.08 7.30 -39.56
CA PRO A 699 30.81 7.47 -41.00
C PRO A 699 29.36 7.93 -41.33
N SER A 700 29.08 8.18 -42.62
CA SER A 700 27.88 8.90 -43.12
C SER A 700 27.00 8.06 -44.09
N PRO A 701 25.66 8.33 -44.25
CA PRO A 701 24.73 7.49 -45.03
C PRO A 701 24.30 8.05 -46.42
N CYS A 702 23.53 7.24 -47.19
CA CYS A 702 22.95 7.56 -48.53
C CYS A 702 21.44 7.23 -48.64
N SER A 703 20.82 7.37 -49.83
CA SER A 703 19.38 7.69 -50.02
C SER A 703 18.61 6.98 -51.17
N GLY A 704 17.27 6.95 -51.10
CA GLY A 704 16.25 6.63 -52.15
C GLY A 704 14.86 6.38 -51.49
N GLU A 705 13.68 6.89 -51.91
CA GLU A 705 12.93 6.92 -53.20
C GLU A 705 12.30 5.56 -53.60
N GLU A 706 11.08 5.36 -54.17
CA GLU A 706 9.80 6.09 -54.42
C GLU A 706 8.84 5.09 -55.19
N THR A 707 7.52 5.16 -55.48
CA THR A 707 6.33 6.05 -55.31
C THR A 707 5.02 5.17 -55.36
N ALA A 708 3.84 5.76 -55.10
CA ALA A 708 2.48 5.41 -55.65
C ALA A 708 1.73 4.12 -55.17
N ALA A 709 0.50 3.84 -55.67
CA ALA A 709 -0.81 4.46 -55.36
C ALA A 709 -1.98 3.83 -56.19
N ASP A 710 -3.18 3.62 -55.61
CA ASP A 710 -4.50 3.69 -56.32
C ASP A 710 -5.71 3.78 -55.34
N ALA A 711 -6.95 3.88 -55.86
CA ALA A 711 -8.19 4.28 -55.17
C ALA A 711 -9.32 3.22 -55.13
N SER A 712 -10.52 3.58 -54.64
CA SER A 712 -11.72 2.71 -54.54
C SER A 712 -13.05 3.51 -54.47
N PRO A 713 -14.21 2.91 -54.82
CA PRO A 713 -15.50 3.61 -55.04
C PRO A 713 -16.37 3.84 -53.78
N PRO A 714 -17.43 4.69 -53.86
CA PRO A 714 -18.21 5.16 -52.70
C PRO A 714 -19.47 4.33 -52.34
N PRO A 715 -19.99 4.44 -51.10
CA PRO A 715 -21.18 3.73 -50.59
C PRO A 715 -22.52 4.52 -50.70
N PRO A 716 -23.69 3.86 -50.51
CA PRO A 716 -25.04 4.46 -50.60
C PRO A 716 -25.53 5.20 -49.33
N PRO A 717 -26.64 5.98 -49.41
CA PRO A 717 -27.10 6.88 -48.32
C PRO A 717 -28.05 6.25 -47.27
N PRO A 718 -28.22 6.88 -46.08
CA PRO A 718 -28.98 6.36 -44.93
C PRO A 718 -30.48 6.77 -44.86
N PRO A 719 -31.31 6.13 -44.01
CA PRO A 719 -32.77 6.36 -43.94
C PRO A 719 -33.21 7.52 -43.02
N LEU A 720 -34.22 8.28 -43.45
CA LEU A 720 -34.64 9.54 -42.81
C LEU A 720 -35.71 9.42 -41.70
N HIS A 721 -36.46 8.30 -41.61
CA HIS A 721 -37.76 8.28 -40.92
C HIS A 721 -37.70 8.35 -39.38
N ALA A 722 -36.76 7.63 -38.73
CA ALA A 722 -36.70 7.56 -37.27
C ALA A 722 -36.33 8.89 -36.61
N ASN A 723 -35.44 9.66 -37.24
CA ASN A 723 -34.96 10.93 -36.72
C ASN A 723 -36.05 12.01 -36.72
N ALA A 724 -36.98 11.96 -37.68
CA ALA A 724 -38.15 12.83 -37.71
C ALA A 724 -39.06 12.57 -36.50
N LEU A 725 -39.48 11.31 -36.29
CA LEU A 725 -40.34 10.91 -35.17
C LEU A 725 -39.77 11.30 -33.80
N VAL A 726 -38.45 11.13 -33.58
CA VAL A 726 -37.80 11.53 -32.33
C VAL A 726 -37.73 13.06 -32.17
N SER A 727 -37.71 13.81 -33.27
CA SER A 727 -37.73 15.28 -33.23
C SER A 727 -39.11 15.79 -32.86
N SER A 728 -40.17 15.31 -33.53
CA SER A 728 -41.56 15.63 -33.18
C SER A 728 -41.92 15.22 -31.76
N LEU A 729 -41.40 14.10 -31.26
CA LEU A 729 -41.65 13.66 -29.87
C LEU A 729 -41.06 14.65 -28.84
N LYS A 730 -39.87 15.23 -29.11
CA LYS A 730 -39.27 16.26 -28.25
C LYS A 730 -40.04 17.58 -28.31
N GLU A 731 -40.58 17.92 -29.48
CA GLU A 731 -41.35 19.15 -29.68
C GLU A 731 -42.72 19.08 -28.98
N ALA A 732 -43.44 17.98 -29.14
CA ALA A 732 -44.71 17.73 -28.45
C ALA A 732 -44.55 17.80 -26.92
N MET A 733 -43.46 17.24 -26.37
CA MET A 733 -43.09 17.34 -24.94
C MET A 733 -42.87 18.77 -24.43
N GLY A 734 -42.62 19.74 -25.31
CA GLY A 734 -42.46 21.15 -24.95
C GLY A 734 -43.78 21.93 -24.81
N SER A 735 -44.91 21.35 -25.24
CA SER A 735 -46.22 22.03 -25.26
C SER A 735 -47.11 21.58 -24.10
N THR A 736 -47.83 22.52 -23.47
CA THR A 736 -48.34 22.31 -22.10
C THR A 736 -49.81 21.91 -21.95
N LEU A 737 -50.65 21.94 -22.99
CA LEU A 737 -52.10 21.70 -22.86
C LEU A 737 -52.77 20.82 -23.93
N SER A 738 -52.06 20.36 -24.96
CA SER A 738 -52.61 19.41 -25.96
C SER A 738 -51.77 18.14 -26.16
N ALA A 739 -50.64 18.03 -25.46
CA ALA A 739 -49.57 17.09 -25.82
C ALA A 739 -49.85 15.61 -25.55
N GLU A 740 -50.71 15.24 -24.60
CA GLU A 740 -50.80 13.83 -24.16
C GLU A 740 -51.23 12.87 -25.28
N VAL A 741 -52.25 13.23 -26.07
CA VAL A 741 -52.73 12.40 -27.19
C VAL A 741 -51.67 12.28 -28.28
N GLU A 742 -50.94 13.37 -28.55
CA GLU A 742 -49.89 13.43 -29.56
C GLU A 742 -48.63 12.66 -29.15
N VAL A 743 -48.17 12.81 -27.89
CA VAL A 743 -47.07 12.03 -27.32
C VAL A 743 -47.42 10.54 -27.29
N LEU A 744 -48.66 10.17 -26.94
CA LEU A 744 -49.14 8.78 -27.02
C LEU A 744 -49.20 8.25 -28.46
N HIS A 745 -49.54 9.10 -29.44
CA HIS A 745 -49.50 8.74 -30.86
C HIS A 745 -48.06 8.52 -31.34
N LEU A 746 -47.16 9.47 -31.09
CA LEU A 746 -45.75 9.42 -31.48
C LEU A 746 -45.01 8.25 -30.82
N LEU A 747 -45.30 7.92 -29.55
CA LEU A 747 -44.76 6.72 -28.90
C LEU A 747 -45.28 5.41 -29.53
N ARG A 748 -46.51 5.39 -30.06
CA ARG A 748 -47.06 4.22 -30.78
C ARG A 748 -46.42 4.06 -32.16
N GLU A 749 -46.22 5.14 -32.91
CA GLU A 749 -45.53 5.10 -34.21
C GLU A 749 -44.05 4.72 -34.05
N LEU A 750 -43.35 5.29 -33.06
CA LEU A 750 -41.98 4.91 -32.71
C LEU A 750 -41.89 3.44 -32.23
N GLY A 751 -42.99 2.88 -31.74
CA GLY A 751 -43.15 1.45 -31.42
C GLY A 751 -43.53 0.53 -32.59
N ARG A 752 -43.73 1.06 -33.80
CA ARG A 752 -43.83 0.31 -35.06
C ARG A 752 -42.53 0.29 -35.86
N VAL A 753 -41.61 1.23 -35.61
CA VAL A 753 -40.26 1.18 -36.18
C VAL A 753 -39.50 0.02 -35.53
N ASP A 754 -38.89 -0.84 -36.36
CA ASP A 754 -37.96 -1.85 -35.84
C ASP A 754 -36.62 -1.18 -35.53
N MET A 755 -36.24 -1.19 -34.25
CA MET A 755 -35.20 -0.33 -33.69
C MET A 755 -33.99 -1.16 -33.30
N THR A 756 -33.05 -1.29 -34.24
CA THR A 756 -31.75 -1.94 -34.00
C THR A 756 -30.91 -1.16 -32.97
N ILE A 757 -29.89 -1.82 -32.41
CA ILE A 757 -28.96 -1.20 -31.43
C ILE A 757 -28.37 0.12 -31.97
N GLU A 758 -28.06 0.17 -33.26
CA GLU A 758 -27.39 1.31 -33.88
C GLU A 758 -28.39 2.44 -34.21
N LEU A 759 -29.58 2.11 -34.73
CA LEU A 759 -30.65 3.11 -34.96
C LEU A 759 -31.11 3.77 -33.64
N LEU A 760 -31.06 3.03 -32.52
CA LEU A 760 -31.29 3.57 -31.16
C LEU A 760 -30.20 4.57 -30.70
N LYS A 761 -28.94 4.39 -31.11
CA LYS A 761 -27.84 5.34 -30.82
C LYS A 761 -27.94 6.58 -31.70
N GLU A 762 -28.12 6.39 -33.01
CA GLU A 762 -28.12 7.47 -34.01
C GLU A 762 -29.31 8.42 -33.83
N SER A 763 -30.52 7.90 -33.66
CA SER A 763 -31.72 8.71 -33.44
C SER A 763 -31.81 9.32 -32.03
N GLY A 764 -31.12 8.73 -31.06
CA GLY A 764 -31.26 9.06 -29.64
C GLY A 764 -32.61 8.69 -29.01
N ALA A 765 -33.48 7.97 -29.73
CA ALA A 765 -34.81 7.55 -29.29
C ALA A 765 -34.81 6.92 -27.88
N GLY A 766 -33.82 6.05 -27.63
CA GLY A 766 -33.67 5.34 -26.37
C GLY A 766 -33.50 6.24 -25.13
N ARG A 767 -32.99 7.47 -25.30
CA ARG A 767 -32.92 8.45 -24.20
C ARG A 767 -34.27 9.13 -23.99
N VAL A 768 -34.88 9.68 -25.05
CA VAL A 768 -36.15 10.44 -24.96
C VAL A 768 -37.25 9.60 -24.32
N VAL A 769 -37.42 8.34 -24.74
CA VAL A 769 -38.43 7.44 -24.18
C VAL A 769 -38.11 7.02 -22.73
N HIS A 770 -36.83 6.83 -22.40
CA HIS A 770 -36.41 6.55 -21.01
C HIS A 770 -36.66 7.73 -20.07
N ASP A 771 -36.48 8.96 -20.55
CA ASP A 771 -36.67 10.17 -19.76
C ASP A 771 -38.18 10.45 -19.59
N LEU A 772 -39.01 10.25 -20.63
CA LEU A 772 -40.48 10.19 -20.53
C LEU A 772 -40.98 9.14 -19.51
N LYS A 773 -40.35 7.96 -19.46
CA LYS A 773 -40.66 6.92 -18.45
C LYS A 773 -40.38 7.37 -17.01
N LYS A 774 -39.51 8.36 -16.80
CA LYS A 774 -39.06 8.85 -15.49
C LYS A 774 -39.66 10.19 -15.08
N ASP A 775 -40.16 10.99 -16.01
CA ASP A 775 -40.78 12.27 -15.71
C ASP A 775 -42.01 12.10 -14.80
N ARG A 776 -42.04 12.83 -13.69
CA ARG A 776 -43.15 12.84 -12.74
C ARG A 776 -44.32 13.72 -13.19
N GLY A 777 -44.09 14.63 -14.14
CA GLY A 777 -45.15 15.41 -14.79
C GLY A 777 -45.92 14.63 -15.85
N ALA A 778 -45.29 13.62 -16.46
CA ALA A 778 -45.93 12.77 -17.47
C ALA A 778 -47.06 11.90 -16.89
N SER A 779 -48.16 11.77 -17.63
CA SER A 779 -49.30 10.93 -17.25
C SER A 779 -48.90 9.46 -17.08
N GLU A 780 -49.72 8.71 -16.36
CA GLU A 780 -49.50 7.27 -16.19
C GLU A 780 -49.63 6.50 -17.51
N ALA A 781 -50.50 6.95 -18.43
CA ALA A 781 -50.61 6.39 -19.77
C ALA A 781 -49.32 6.61 -20.59
N VAL A 782 -48.74 7.82 -20.56
CA VAL A 782 -47.49 8.14 -21.25
C VAL A 782 -46.32 7.34 -20.66
N ARG A 783 -46.19 7.32 -19.33
CA ARG A 783 -45.15 6.52 -18.63
C ARG A 783 -45.29 5.02 -18.87
N GLY A 784 -46.52 4.49 -18.89
CA GLY A 784 -46.80 3.10 -19.20
C GLY A 784 -46.42 2.73 -20.64
N CYS A 785 -46.80 3.56 -21.61
CA CYS A 785 -46.45 3.38 -23.03
C CYS A 785 -44.93 3.43 -23.25
N ALA A 786 -44.25 4.44 -22.68
CA ALA A 786 -42.80 4.56 -22.71
C ALA A 786 -42.09 3.37 -22.03
N SER A 787 -42.67 2.82 -20.96
CA SER A 787 -42.18 1.60 -20.32
C SER A 787 -42.24 0.39 -21.25
N ALA A 788 -43.42 0.10 -21.80
CA ALA A 788 -43.63 -1.03 -22.69
C ALA A 788 -42.72 -0.97 -23.94
N LEU A 789 -42.48 0.24 -24.47
CA LEU A 789 -41.58 0.45 -25.61
C LEU A 789 -40.11 0.14 -25.25
N VAL A 790 -39.60 0.67 -24.13
CA VAL A 790 -38.24 0.37 -23.63
C VAL A 790 -38.05 -1.11 -23.36
N ASP A 791 -39.06 -1.78 -22.81
CA ASP A 791 -38.94 -3.19 -22.43
C ASP A 791 -39.11 -4.12 -23.67
N ARG A 792 -39.85 -3.71 -24.71
CA ARG A 792 -39.83 -4.33 -26.05
C ARG A 792 -38.46 -4.23 -26.73
N TRP A 793 -37.85 -3.04 -26.74
CA TRP A 793 -36.52 -2.85 -27.35
C TRP A 793 -35.44 -3.69 -26.65
N LYS A 794 -35.48 -3.83 -25.31
CA LYS A 794 -34.60 -4.76 -24.59
C LYS A 794 -34.77 -6.21 -25.04
N ALA A 795 -36.00 -6.65 -25.29
CA ALA A 795 -36.27 -8.01 -25.75
C ALA A 795 -35.71 -8.25 -27.16
N SER A 796 -35.87 -7.29 -28.09
CA SER A 796 -35.28 -7.37 -29.43
C SER A 796 -33.74 -7.44 -29.36
N VAL A 797 -33.10 -6.53 -28.61
CA VAL A 797 -31.64 -6.49 -28.41
C VAL A 797 -31.10 -7.74 -27.69
N ALA A 798 -31.91 -8.39 -26.85
CA ALA A 798 -31.56 -9.68 -26.23
C ALA A 798 -31.66 -10.84 -27.23
N ALA A 799 -32.68 -10.86 -28.09
CA ALA A 799 -32.85 -11.86 -29.14
C ALA A 799 -31.78 -11.73 -30.24
N GLU A 800 -31.50 -10.53 -30.71
CA GLU A 800 -30.41 -10.24 -31.66
C GLU A 800 -29.07 -10.79 -31.15
N LYS A 801 -28.74 -10.52 -29.88
CA LYS A 801 -27.54 -11.06 -29.23
C LYS A 801 -27.56 -12.56 -29.03
N ALA A 802 -28.71 -13.16 -28.70
CA ALA A 802 -28.82 -14.62 -28.60
C ALA A 802 -28.53 -15.27 -29.96
N THR A 803 -29.04 -14.71 -31.06
CA THR A 803 -28.75 -15.15 -32.42
C THR A 803 -27.29 -14.94 -32.80
N SER A 804 -26.67 -13.79 -32.45
CA SER A 804 -25.23 -13.56 -32.67
C SER A 804 -24.35 -14.54 -31.89
N VAL A 805 -24.71 -14.88 -30.66
CA VAL A 805 -23.99 -15.86 -29.83
C VAL A 805 -24.19 -17.29 -30.36
N ALA A 806 -25.39 -17.64 -30.83
CA ALA A 806 -25.65 -18.92 -31.46
C ALA A 806 -24.84 -19.10 -32.77
N ALA A 807 -24.72 -18.04 -33.58
CA ALA A 807 -23.90 -18.03 -34.79
C ALA A 807 -22.38 -18.17 -34.51
N LEU A 808 -21.93 -17.80 -33.30
CA LEU A 808 -20.54 -17.97 -32.86
C LEU A 808 -20.30 -19.26 -32.05
N GLY A 809 -21.36 -19.93 -31.58
CA GLY A 809 -21.29 -21.18 -30.81
C GLY A 809 -21.30 -22.47 -31.65
N GLY A 810 -21.32 -22.35 -32.98
CA GLY A 810 -21.43 -23.45 -33.93
C GLY A 810 -20.10 -24.10 -34.34
N ALA A 811 -19.16 -24.27 -33.41
CA ALA A 811 -17.86 -24.90 -33.68
C ALA A 811 -17.42 -25.84 -32.54
N ASP A 812 -17.01 -27.06 -32.92
CA ASP A 812 -16.30 -28.09 -32.17
C ASP A 812 -16.57 -28.26 -30.68
N ARG A 813 -17.53 -29.16 -30.39
CA ARG A 813 -17.62 -29.88 -29.12
C ARG A 813 -17.27 -31.36 -29.36
N ILE A 814 -16.01 -31.71 -29.16
CA ILE A 814 -15.53 -33.10 -29.28
C ILE A 814 -15.85 -33.84 -27.97
N ASP A 815 -16.94 -34.62 -27.97
CA ASP A 815 -17.23 -35.57 -26.89
C ASP A 815 -16.50 -36.89 -27.15
N GLY A 816 -15.66 -37.33 -26.20
CA GLY A 816 -14.81 -38.51 -26.33
C GLY A 816 -15.36 -39.76 -25.65
N THR A 817 -16.09 -40.61 -26.39
CA THR A 817 -16.35 -42.02 -26.01
C THR A 817 -16.45 -42.92 -27.25
N GLY A 818 -16.11 -44.21 -27.10
CA GLY A 818 -16.34 -45.24 -28.12
C GLY A 818 -15.07 -45.79 -28.78
N ILE A 819 -14.79 -47.07 -28.55
CA ILE A 819 -13.87 -47.90 -29.33
C ILE A 819 -14.73 -48.97 -30.01
N ASP A 820 -14.69 -49.02 -31.35
CA ASP A 820 -14.80 -50.23 -32.23
C ASP A 820 -15.29 -49.87 -33.64
N GLY A 821 -15.07 -50.75 -34.62
CA GLY A 821 -15.93 -50.86 -35.80
C GLY A 821 -15.46 -50.20 -37.11
N THR A 822 -14.61 -50.93 -37.85
CA THR A 822 -14.51 -50.99 -39.34
C THR A 822 -15.52 -50.19 -40.20
N GLY A 823 -15.05 -49.40 -41.17
CA GLY A 823 -15.93 -48.88 -42.24
C GLY A 823 -15.23 -48.03 -43.32
N SER A 824 -15.21 -48.51 -44.57
CA SER A 824 -14.70 -47.78 -45.74
C SER A 824 -15.72 -46.79 -46.31
N THR A 825 -15.32 -45.56 -46.63
CA THR A 825 -15.36 -45.00 -48.01
C THR A 825 -14.81 -43.56 -48.03
N GLY A 826 -14.30 -43.12 -49.19
CA GLY A 826 -13.67 -41.79 -49.34
C GLY A 826 -14.60 -40.71 -49.89
N GLY A 827 -14.29 -39.44 -49.58
CA GLY A 827 -14.96 -38.27 -50.15
C GLY A 827 -14.04 -37.04 -50.11
N ALA A 828 -13.52 -36.63 -51.27
CA ALA A 828 -12.57 -35.52 -51.36
C ALA A 828 -13.25 -34.15 -51.31
N ARG A 829 -12.70 -33.19 -50.55
CA ARG A 829 -13.08 -31.77 -50.65
C ARG A 829 -12.03 -30.79 -50.11
N GLY A 830 -11.55 -29.92 -51.00
CA GLY A 830 -11.19 -28.53 -50.70
C GLY A 830 -10.12 -28.27 -49.65
N ASP A 831 -8.85 -28.44 -50.02
CA ASP A 831 -7.76 -27.73 -49.36
C ASP A 831 -7.99 -26.21 -49.42
N LYS A 832 -7.85 -25.54 -48.27
CA LYS A 832 -7.78 -24.09 -48.13
C LYS A 832 -6.66 -23.77 -47.16
N THR A 833 -5.45 -23.70 -47.71
CA THR A 833 -4.26 -23.13 -47.07
C THR A 833 -4.59 -21.84 -46.33
N VAL A 834 -4.50 -21.86 -44.99
CA VAL A 834 -4.33 -20.63 -44.21
C VAL A 834 -2.97 -20.05 -44.59
N ARG A 835 -2.88 -18.75 -44.86
CA ARG A 835 -1.61 -18.09 -45.16
C ARG A 835 -0.91 -17.68 -43.88
N ASP A 836 0.38 -17.99 -43.79
CA ASP A 836 1.31 -17.43 -42.81
C ASP A 836 1.67 -15.97 -43.17
N ASP A 837 0.71 -15.04 -43.04
CA ASP A 837 0.96 -13.61 -43.28
C ASP A 837 1.72 -12.91 -42.12
N ASP A 838 1.96 -13.61 -41.00
CA ASP A 838 2.53 -13.08 -39.75
C ASP A 838 4.06 -12.81 -39.81
N GLN A 839 4.76 -13.32 -40.83
CA GLN A 839 6.22 -13.16 -40.98
C GLN A 839 6.67 -11.78 -41.51
N THR A 840 5.75 -10.86 -41.79
CA THR A 840 6.07 -9.51 -42.31
C THR A 840 5.98 -8.38 -41.27
N ALA A 841 5.56 -8.68 -40.03
CA ALA A 841 5.32 -7.68 -38.99
C ALA A 841 6.57 -7.14 -38.29
N SER A 842 7.74 -7.78 -38.45
CA SER A 842 9.00 -7.41 -37.78
C SER A 842 9.52 -6.02 -38.18
N ASP A 843 9.41 -5.70 -39.47
CA ASP A 843 10.18 -4.64 -40.14
C ASP A 843 9.48 -3.27 -40.11
N ILE A 844 8.29 -3.21 -39.52
CA ILE A 844 7.55 -1.96 -39.34
C ILE A 844 8.21 -1.15 -38.21
N THR A 845 8.77 0.01 -38.57
CA THR A 845 9.31 1.02 -37.66
C THR A 845 8.37 2.24 -37.62
N TRP A 846 8.61 3.18 -36.70
CA TRP A 846 7.83 4.43 -36.68
C TRP A 846 8.00 5.29 -37.93
N GLU A 847 9.14 5.18 -38.60
CA GLU A 847 9.44 5.91 -39.83
C GLU A 847 8.81 5.24 -41.07
N THR A 848 8.82 3.91 -41.15
CA THR A 848 8.18 3.18 -42.25
C THR A 848 6.66 3.05 -42.10
N HIS A 849 6.11 3.18 -40.88
CA HIS A 849 4.67 3.06 -40.64
C HIS A 849 3.85 4.13 -41.40
N PRO A 850 2.95 3.77 -42.36
CA PRO A 850 2.34 4.70 -43.30
C PRO A 850 1.56 5.87 -42.70
N LYS A 851 0.93 5.67 -41.53
CA LYS A 851 0.17 6.72 -40.84
C LYS A 851 1.08 7.72 -40.11
N TRP A 852 2.30 7.31 -39.75
CA TRP A 852 3.25 8.14 -39.00
C TRP A 852 4.17 8.96 -39.90
N SER A 853 4.68 8.38 -41.00
CA SER A 853 5.53 9.10 -41.96
C SER A 853 4.88 10.38 -42.49
N SER A 854 3.57 10.33 -42.79
CA SER A 854 2.78 11.50 -43.21
C SER A 854 2.43 12.45 -42.05
N CYS A 855 2.27 11.95 -40.82
CA CYS A 855 2.02 12.76 -39.63
C CYS A 855 3.27 13.57 -39.23
N GLY A 856 4.42 12.90 -39.14
CA GLY A 856 5.69 13.50 -38.73
C GLY A 856 6.14 14.65 -39.63
N LYS A 857 6.10 14.45 -40.96
CA LYS A 857 6.43 15.50 -41.94
C LYS A 857 5.49 16.70 -41.82
N ARG A 858 4.16 16.48 -41.71
CA ARG A 858 3.16 17.56 -41.57
C ARG A 858 3.24 18.30 -40.23
N ALA A 859 3.55 17.61 -39.13
CA ALA A 859 3.65 18.22 -37.82
C ALA A 859 4.95 19.03 -37.65
N ALA A 860 6.09 18.50 -38.12
CA ALA A 860 7.36 19.23 -38.13
C ALA A 860 7.31 20.53 -38.96
N ALA A 861 6.70 20.48 -40.15
CA ALA A 861 6.55 21.66 -41.03
C ALA A 861 5.63 22.76 -40.50
N ARG A 862 4.94 22.53 -39.37
CA ARG A 862 3.99 23.47 -38.74
C ARG A 862 4.43 23.89 -37.32
N LEU A 863 5.64 23.53 -36.89
CA LEU A 863 6.20 24.01 -35.63
C LEU A 863 6.57 25.50 -35.73
N MET A 864 6.10 26.29 -34.78
CA MET A 864 6.59 27.66 -34.56
C MET A 864 8.03 27.65 -34.03
N GLU A 865 8.79 28.73 -34.23
CA GLU A 865 10.22 28.82 -33.89
C GLU A 865 10.53 28.35 -32.46
N HIS A 866 9.78 28.83 -31.45
CA HIS A 866 9.98 28.44 -30.05
C HIS A 866 9.73 26.94 -29.81
N GLN A 867 8.87 26.31 -30.60
CA GLN A 867 8.60 24.87 -30.55
C GLN A 867 9.72 24.08 -31.22
N GLN A 868 10.26 24.56 -32.35
CA GLN A 868 11.45 23.99 -32.99
C GLN A 868 12.65 24.03 -32.03
N VAL A 869 12.87 25.16 -31.36
CA VAL A 869 13.91 25.33 -30.33
C VAL A 869 13.67 24.40 -29.13
N ALA A 870 12.44 24.24 -28.66
CA ALA A 870 12.11 23.31 -27.58
C ALA A 870 12.42 21.85 -27.94
N VAL A 871 11.94 21.38 -29.10
CA VAL A 871 12.21 20.02 -29.61
C VAL A 871 13.71 19.79 -29.81
N ALA A 872 14.44 20.76 -30.39
CA ALA A 872 15.88 20.66 -30.57
C ALA A 872 16.65 20.63 -29.23
N ARG A 873 16.22 21.42 -28.22
CA ARG A 873 16.81 21.40 -26.88
C ARG A 873 16.55 20.09 -26.14
N MET A 874 15.40 19.45 -26.36
CA MET A 874 15.08 18.14 -25.79
C MET A 874 15.94 17.03 -26.42
N HIS A 875 16.08 16.99 -27.75
CA HIS A 875 17.00 16.03 -28.40
C HIS A 875 18.46 16.25 -28.03
N ARG A 876 18.95 17.49 -28.00
CA ARG A 876 20.33 17.78 -27.56
C ARG A 876 20.58 17.29 -26.13
N ARG A 877 19.58 17.39 -25.25
CA ARG A 877 19.66 16.82 -23.89
C ARG A 877 19.72 15.29 -23.88
N ASP A 878 19.03 14.61 -24.78
CA ASP A 878 19.13 13.15 -24.94
C ASP A 878 20.52 12.71 -25.43
N GLU A 879 21.21 13.57 -26.17
CA GLU A 879 22.56 13.34 -26.71
C GLU A 879 23.65 13.63 -25.66
N THR A 880 23.35 14.41 -24.61
CA THR A 880 24.34 14.80 -23.57
C THR A 880 24.05 14.25 -22.16
N ALA A 881 22.90 13.61 -21.91
CA ALA A 881 22.51 13.15 -20.58
C ALA A 881 21.57 11.93 -20.59
N ASP A 882 21.82 10.97 -19.68
CA ASP A 882 20.99 9.77 -19.46
C ASP A 882 19.67 10.08 -18.72
N GLY A 883 18.88 10.99 -19.31
CA GLY A 883 17.58 11.42 -18.79
C GLY A 883 16.44 10.61 -19.37
N CYS A 884 15.79 9.76 -18.56
CA CYS A 884 14.59 9.00 -18.96
C CYS A 884 13.35 9.85 -19.34
N GLY A 885 13.37 11.19 -19.19
CA GLY A 885 12.30 12.04 -19.68
C GLY A 885 12.51 13.54 -19.49
N HIS A 886 11.60 14.32 -20.08
CA HIS A 886 11.64 15.79 -20.09
C HIS A 886 10.45 16.41 -19.37
N PHE A 887 10.66 17.55 -18.71
CA PHE A 887 9.58 18.44 -18.27
C PHE A 887 9.42 19.59 -19.27
N LEU A 888 8.28 19.62 -19.98
CA LEU A 888 7.93 20.65 -20.96
C LEU A 888 6.99 21.68 -20.31
N ILE A 889 7.58 22.74 -19.78
CA ILE A 889 6.83 23.90 -19.26
C ILE A 889 6.71 24.91 -20.40
N LEU A 890 5.47 25.14 -20.86
CA LEU A 890 5.12 26.16 -21.86
C LEU A 890 3.74 26.72 -21.52
N ASP A 891 3.59 28.04 -21.62
CA ASP A 891 2.33 28.73 -21.34
C ASP A 891 1.15 28.21 -22.18
N THR A 892 -0.06 28.42 -21.68
CA THR A 892 -1.30 28.04 -22.37
C THR A 892 -1.39 28.76 -23.71
N GLY A 893 -1.65 28.00 -24.78
CA GLY A 893 -1.65 28.49 -26.17
C GLY A 893 -0.35 28.25 -26.94
N LEU A 894 0.81 28.12 -26.28
CA LEU A 894 2.11 27.95 -26.98
C LEU A 894 2.33 26.57 -27.64
N GLY A 895 1.32 25.68 -27.62
CA GLY A 895 1.31 24.42 -28.36
C GLY A 895 2.13 23.28 -27.74
N LYS A 896 1.96 23.03 -26.43
CA LYS A 896 2.51 21.85 -25.73
C LYS A 896 2.29 20.55 -26.51
N THR A 897 1.04 20.28 -26.91
CA THR A 897 0.62 19.07 -27.62
C THR A 897 1.45 18.75 -28.86
N VAL A 898 1.65 19.71 -29.78
CA VAL A 898 2.43 19.46 -31.00
C VAL A 898 3.93 19.34 -30.69
N THR A 899 4.43 20.12 -29.74
CA THR A 899 5.84 20.08 -29.31
C THR A 899 6.20 18.69 -28.78
N SER A 900 5.40 18.17 -27.85
CA SER A 900 5.56 16.82 -27.29
C SER A 900 5.38 15.72 -28.34
N LEU A 901 4.39 15.84 -29.25
CA LEU A 901 4.13 14.85 -30.29
C LEU A 901 5.27 14.76 -31.32
N VAL A 902 5.80 15.90 -31.79
CA VAL A 902 6.88 15.91 -32.78
C VAL A 902 8.21 15.45 -32.17
N TYR A 903 8.50 15.84 -30.93
CA TYR A 903 9.63 15.28 -30.19
C TYR A 903 9.49 13.76 -30.01
N ALA A 904 8.32 13.28 -29.58
CA ALA A 904 8.07 11.85 -29.38
C ALA A 904 8.29 11.07 -30.69
N TYR A 905 7.69 11.51 -31.80
CA TYR A 905 7.88 10.88 -33.10
C TYR A 905 9.35 10.84 -33.54
N ARG A 906 10.08 11.97 -33.43
CA ARG A 906 11.50 12.03 -33.79
C ARG A 906 12.37 11.15 -32.90
N TRP A 907 12.10 11.12 -31.60
CA TRP A 907 12.80 10.23 -30.66
C TRP A 907 12.52 8.76 -31.00
N LEU A 908 11.27 8.43 -31.35
CA LEU A 908 10.86 7.08 -31.73
C LEU A 908 11.47 6.59 -33.04
N CYS A 909 11.69 7.47 -34.02
CA CYS A 909 12.44 7.11 -35.23
C CYS A 909 13.93 6.88 -34.95
N LYS A 910 14.57 7.73 -34.13
CA LYS A 910 16.01 7.66 -33.85
C LYS A 910 16.41 6.58 -32.84
N TYR A 911 15.55 6.26 -31.87
CA TYR A 911 15.86 5.40 -30.73
C TYR A 911 14.77 4.37 -30.38
N GLY A 912 13.57 4.48 -30.96
CA GLY A 912 12.37 3.77 -30.50
C GLY A 912 12.16 2.36 -31.02
N GLY A 913 13.20 1.64 -31.47
CA GLY A 913 13.05 0.33 -32.13
C GLY A 913 12.30 -0.74 -31.31
N ALA A 914 12.49 -0.75 -29.98
CA ALA A 914 11.77 -1.62 -29.04
C ALA A 914 10.44 -1.04 -28.54
N VAL A 915 10.13 0.22 -28.85
CA VAL A 915 8.92 0.90 -28.38
C VAL A 915 7.83 0.77 -29.44
N ARG A 916 6.70 0.15 -29.10
CA ARG A 916 5.60 -0.10 -30.05
C ARG A 916 4.41 0.85 -29.89
N ARG A 917 4.34 1.63 -28.81
CA ARG A 917 3.15 2.46 -28.46
C ARG A 917 3.53 3.85 -27.95
N ILE A 918 2.66 4.84 -28.16
CA ILE A 918 2.63 6.07 -27.35
C ILE A 918 1.43 5.94 -26.41
N ILE A 919 1.63 6.26 -25.12
CA ILE A 919 0.58 6.36 -24.10
C ILE A 919 0.48 7.81 -23.67
N TRP A 920 -0.69 8.43 -23.83
CA TRP A 920 -0.93 9.84 -23.50
C TRP A 920 -1.93 9.95 -22.34
N VAL A 921 -1.46 10.37 -21.18
CA VAL A 921 -2.26 10.53 -19.96
C VAL A 921 -2.74 11.98 -19.87
N THR A 922 -4.06 12.23 -19.91
CA THR A 922 -4.64 13.60 -19.87
C THR A 922 -5.85 13.71 -18.92
N PRO A 923 -6.15 14.89 -18.36
CA PRO A 923 -7.36 15.12 -17.55
C PRO A 923 -8.69 14.80 -18.24
N ALA A 924 -9.76 14.73 -17.44
CA ALA A 924 -11.09 14.32 -17.91
C ALA A 924 -11.66 15.20 -19.04
N GLY A 925 -11.60 16.53 -18.87
CA GLY A 925 -12.20 17.49 -19.80
C GLY A 925 -11.38 17.78 -21.05
N THR A 926 -10.16 17.24 -21.15
CA THR A 926 -9.24 17.47 -22.27
C THR A 926 -9.19 16.31 -23.26
N VAL A 927 -9.69 15.11 -22.91
CA VAL A 927 -9.66 13.91 -23.77
C VAL A 927 -10.21 14.19 -25.17
N ASP A 928 -11.47 14.63 -25.30
CA ASP A 928 -12.11 14.75 -26.62
C ASP A 928 -11.46 15.81 -27.51
N ASN A 929 -11.02 16.93 -26.92
CA ASN A 929 -10.26 17.99 -27.60
C ASN A 929 -8.87 17.48 -28.06
N LEU A 930 -8.18 16.70 -27.21
CA LEU A 930 -6.91 16.06 -27.57
C LEU A 930 -7.09 15.05 -28.71
N LEU A 931 -8.10 14.18 -28.63
CA LEU A 931 -8.44 13.22 -29.69
C LEU A 931 -8.71 13.94 -31.03
N GLU A 932 -9.46 15.04 -30.97
CA GLU A 932 -9.74 15.88 -32.14
C GLU A 932 -8.48 16.53 -32.72
N GLN A 933 -7.63 17.15 -31.89
CA GLN A 933 -6.38 17.76 -32.35
C GLN A 933 -5.44 16.73 -32.98
N LEU A 934 -5.19 15.60 -32.29
CA LEU A 934 -4.32 14.52 -32.79
C LEU A 934 -4.83 13.97 -34.13
N LYS A 935 -6.13 13.72 -34.25
CA LYS A 935 -6.73 13.11 -35.46
C LYS A 935 -6.93 14.11 -36.61
N LYS A 936 -7.49 15.30 -36.35
CA LYS A 936 -7.82 16.29 -37.41
C LYS A 936 -6.65 17.21 -37.75
N THR A 937 -5.95 17.75 -36.76
CA THR A 937 -4.90 18.76 -36.99
C THR A 937 -3.57 18.14 -37.42
N TRP A 938 -3.22 16.98 -36.85
CA TRP A 938 -1.93 16.32 -37.05
C TRP A 938 -2.00 15.06 -37.91
N GLY A 939 -3.16 14.40 -37.97
CA GLY A 939 -3.36 13.16 -38.73
C GLY A 939 -2.73 11.92 -38.07
N ALA A 940 -2.47 11.98 -36.77
CA ALA A 940 -1.91 10.86 -36.02
C ALA A 940 -2.92 9.70 -35.92
N PRO A 941 -2.46 8.44 -35.87
CA PRO A 941 -3.27 7.32 -35.42
C PRO A 941 -3.52 7.43 -33.91
N VAL A 942 -4.80 7.37 -33.49
CA VAL A 942 -5.21 7.60 -32.09
C VAL A 942 -6.18 6.51 -31.64
N TRP A 943 -5.99 6.01 -30.42
CA TRP A 943 -6.89 5.10 -29.72
C TRP A 943 -7.36 5.74 -28.41
N ASN A 944 -8.67 5.88 -28.21
CA ASN A 944 -9.24 6.34 -26.94
C ASN A 944 -9.43 5.11 -26.04
N VAL A 945 -8.58 4.94 -25.03
CA VAL A 945 -8.55 3.73 -24.20
C VAL A 945 -9.83 3.67 -23.34
N PRO A 946 -10.71 2.65 -23.52
CA PRO A 946 -12.03 2.64 -22.88
C PRO A 946 -11.98 2.74 -21.35
N ARG A 947 -12.93 3.47 -20.76
CA ARG A 947 -13.08 3.56 -19.29
C ARG A 947 -13.51 2.21 -18.71
N VAL A 948 -12.54 1.40 -18.27
CA VAL A 948 -12.83 0.15 -17.56
C VAL A 948 -13.39 0.47 -16.17
N SER A 949 -14.68 0.19 -16.01
CA SER A 949 -15.40 0.44 -14.76
C SER A 949 -15.14 -0.69 -13.75
N SER A 950 -14.44 -0.35 -12.66
CA SER A 950 -14.08 -1.27 -11.57
C SER A 950 -15.28 -2.04 -10.98
N ALA A 951 -16.49 -1.49 -11.08
CA ALA A 951 -17.73 -2.14 -10.64
C ALA A 951 -18.21 -3.31 -11.52
N LYS A 952 -17.66 -3.51 -12.73
CA LYS A 952 -18.03 -4.63 -13.62
C LYS A 952 -17.05 -5.81 -13.52
N THR A 953 -15.75 -5.56 -13.60
CA THR A 953 -14.70 -6.62 -13.67
C THR A 953 -14.70 -7.53 -12.44
N LEU A 954 -15.13 -7.03 -11.28
CA LEU A 954 -15.25 -7.79 -10.03
C LEU A 954 -16.26 -8.96 -10.04
N LYS A 955 -17.07 -9.13 -11.11
CA LYS A 955 -18.09 -10.21 -11.18
C LYS A 955 -17.72 -11.41 -12.04
N SER A 956 -16.77 -11.29 -12.97
CA SER A 956 -16.38 -12.38 -13.90
C SER A 956 -15.16 -13.17 -13.44
N GLY A 957 -14.34 -12.63 -12.53
CA GLY A 957 -13.08 -13.25 -12.08
C GLY A 957 -11.93 -13.13 -13.10
N GLU A 958 -12.24 -13.15 -14.40
CA GLU A 958 -11.29 -12.83 -15.47
C GLU A 958 -10.79 -11.39 -15.38
N LEU A 959 -9.46 -11.23 -15.36
CA LEU A 959 -8.80 -9.95 -15.54
C LEU A 959 -8.82 -9.58 -17.02
N THR A 960 -9.69 -8.64 -17.39
CA THR A 960 -9.67 -8.05 -18.73
C THR A 960 -8.37 -7.26 -18.92
N HIS A 961 -7.40 -7.83 -19.64
CA HIS A 961 -6.16 -7.15 -20.01
C HIS A 961 -6.45 -5.85 -20.76
N LEU A 962 -5.69 -4.80 -20.45
CA LEU A 962 -5.86 -3.49 -21.08
C LEU A 962 -5.41 -3.54 -22.56
N GLN A 963 -6.37 -3.39 -23.48
CA GLN A 963 -6.07 -3.34 -24.92
C GLN A 963 -5.57 -1.95 -25.33
N LEU A 964 -4.27 -1.86 -25.61
CA LEU A 964 -3.62 -0.76 -26.31
C LEU A 964 -3.35 -1.14 -27.78
N VAL A 965 -3.27 -0.14 -28.65
CA VAL A 965 -3.02 -0.32 -30.09
C VAL A 965 -1.59 0.10 -30.43
N ASP A 966 -0.87 -0.79 -31.08
CA ASP A 966 0.49 -0.58 -31.56
C ASP A 966 0.53 0.46 -32.68
N PHE A 967 1.61 1.23 -32.74
CA PHE A 967 1.79 2.40 -33.60
C PHE A 967 0.63 3.42 -33.51
N ALA A 968 0.00 3.57 -32.34
CA ALA A 968 -1.01 4.59 -32.06
C ALA A 968 -0.69 5.43 -30.82
N VAL A 969 -1.29 6.62 -30.75
CA VAL A 969 -1.40 7.41 -29.51
C VAL A 969 -2.57 6.88 -28.70
N ASN A 970 -2.27 6.14 -27.63
CA ASN A 970 -3.23 5.55 -26.72
C ASN A 970 -3.57 6.55 -25.63
N VAL A 971 -4.68 7.26 -25.78
CA VAL A 971 -5.13 8.29 -24.82
C VAL A 971 -5.80 7.63 -23.62
N ILE A 972 -5.22 7.83 -22.44
CA ILE A 972 -5.72 7.35 -21.15
C ILE A 972 -6.13 8.55 -20.29
N HIS A 973 -7.37 8.54 -19.83
CA HIS A 973 -7.88 9.52 -18.86
C HIS A 973 -7.19 9.34 -17.49
N ALA A 974 -6.66 10.42 -16.91
CA ALA A 974 -5.75 10.38 -15.76
C ALA A 974 -6.28 9.60 -14.54
N ASP A 975 -7.58 9.70 -14.20
CA ASP A 975 -8.14 8.93 -13.07
C ASP A 975 -8.28 7.42 -13.32
N HIS A 976 -8.14 6.95 -14.58
CA HIS A 976 -8.18 5.52 -14.90
C HIS A 976 -6.79 4.88 -14.81
N LEU A 977 -5.72 5.70 -14.67
CA LEU A 977 -4.32 5.25 -14.69
C LEU A 977 -4.03 4.17 -13.64
N ARG A 978 -4.70 4.22 -12.48
CA ARG A 978 -4.65 3.16 -11.47
C ARG A 978 -5.31 1.87 -11.97
N SER A 979 -6.57 1.93 -12.41
CA SER A 979 -7.30 0.74 -12.91
C SER A 979 -6.58 0.09 -14.09
N ALA A 980 -5.90 0.89 -14.92
CA ALA A 980 -5.09 0.44 -16.03
C ALA A 980 -3.80 -0.25 -15.57
N ILE A 981 -3.11 0.26 -14.54
CA ILE A 981 -2.00 -0.45 -13.87
C ILE A 981 -2.46 -1.80 -13.32
N ASP A 982 -3.64 -1.85 -12.69
CA ASP A 982 -4.27 -3.07 -12.19
C ASP A 982 -4.70 -4.05 -13.32
N GLN A 983 -4.52 -3.68 -14.60
CA GLN A 983 -4.87 -4.42 -15.83
C GLN A 983 -3.68 -4.60 -16.81
N GLY A 984 -2.44 -4.43 -16.33
CA GLY A 984 -1.22 -4.69 -17.12
C GLY A 984 -0.61 -3.49 -17.84
N LEU A 985 -1.08 -2.25 -17.61
CA LEU A 985 -0.43 -1.04 -18.16
C LEU A 985 1.05 -0.95 -17.74
N THR A 986 1.39 -1.45 -16.56
CA THR A 986 2.75 -1.55 -16.00
C THR A 986 3.70 -2.35 -16.91
N GLU A 987 3.20 -3.43 -17.51
CA GLU A 987 3.98 -4.30 -18.40
C GLU A 987 4.12 -3.66 -19.77
N GLN A 988 3.04 -3.08 -20.29
CA GLN A 988 3.05 -2.40 -21.58
C GLN A 988 3.86 -1.10 -21.56
N ALA A 989 4.04 -0.47 -20.40
CA ALA A 989 4.83 0.76 -20.26
C ALA A 989 6.31 0.59 -20.65
N THR A 990 6.92 -0.58 -20.42
CA THR A 990 8.33 -0.83 -20.77
C THR A 990 8.60 -0.81 -22.27
N SER A 991 7.57 -1.02 -23.09
CA SER A 991 7.58 -0.93 -24.56
C SER A 991 6.78 0.26 -25.10
N SER A 992 6.59 1.30 -24.27
CA SER A 992 5.79 2.49 -24.61
C SER A 992 6.51 3.81 -24.30
N PHE A 993 6.26 4.81 -25.12
CA PHE A 993 6.62 6.21 -24.84
C PHE A 993 5.47 6.88 -24.07
N LEU A 994 5.76 7.56 -22.95
CA LEU A 994 4.74 8.22 -22.12
C LEU A 994 4.66 9.73 -22.35
N ILE A 995 3.44 10.27 -22.41
CA ILE A 995 3.18 11.71 -22.32
C ILE A 995 2.20 11.95 -21.18
N PHE A 996 2.60 12.76 -20.19
CA PHE A 996 1.75 13.17 -19.07
C PHE A 996 1.36 14.64 -19.25
N ASP A 997 0.06 14.87 -19.40
CA ASP A 997 -0.54 16.16 -19.71
C ASP A 997 -1.16 16.80 -18.46
N GLU A 998 -1.02 18.13 -18.35
CA GLU A 998 -1.21 18.94 -17.13
C GLU A 998 -0.69 18.25 -15.86
N VAL A 999 0.61 17.93 -15.86
CA VAL A 999 1.30 17.19 -14.79
C VAL A 999 1.28 17.92 -13.43
N ASP A 1000 0.89 19.19 -13.37
CA ASP A 1000 0.68 19.91 -12.11
C ASP A 1000 -0.52 19.40 -11.31
N ASP A 1001 -1.53 18.84 -12.00
CA ASP A 1001 -2.62 18.04 -11.42
C ASP A 1001 -2.13 16.67 -10.88
N MET A 1002 -0.83 16.39 -11.04
CA MET A 1002 -0.11 15.21 -10.54
C MET A 1002 1.06 15.59 -9.58
N TYR A 1003 1.16 16.84 -9.11
CA TYR A 1003 2.17 17.21 -8.08
C TYR A 1003 1.73 16.90 -6.64
N ALA A 1004 0.44 16.75 -6.39
CA ALA A 1004 -0.09 16.38 -5.06
C ALA A 1004 0.22 14.90 -4.73
N PRO A 1005 0.36 14.49 -3.45
CA PRO A 1005 0.60 13.10 -3.07
C PRO A 1005 -0.69 12.26 -3.21
N THR A 1006 -1.03 11.89 -4.44
CA THR A 1006 -2.26 11.16 -4.79
C THR A 1006 -1.96 9.80 -5.43
N LEU A 1007 -2.99 8.95 -5.53
CA LEU A 1007 -2.93 7.70 -6.30
C LEU A 1007 -2.57 7.93 -7.78
N ARG A 1008 -3.11 8.99 -8.39
CA ARG A 1008 -2.81 9.39 -9.78
C ARG A 1008 -1.31 9.68 -9.94
N THR A 1009 -0.74 10.41 -8.99
CA THR A 1009 0.69 10.75 -8.92
C THR A 1009 1.58 9.51 -8.71
N SER A 1010 1.22 8.61 -7.80
CA SER A 1010 1.98 7.36 -7.59
C SER A 1010 1.96 6.48 -8.84
N ALA A 1011 0.81 6.36 -9.49
CA ALA A 1011 0.66 5.65 -10.77
C ALA A 1011 1.51 6.28 -11.88
N ALA A 1012 1.44 7.61 -12.06
CA ALA A 1012 2.22 8.33 -13.06
C ALA A 1012 3.73 8.19 -12.83
N ARG A 1013 4.21 8.38 -11.59
CA ARG A 1013 5.63 8.17 -11.25
C ARG A 1013 6.09 6.74 -11.45
N SER A 1014 5.25 5.74 -11.19
CA SER A 1014 5.57 4.33 -11.43
C SER A 1014 5.77 4.08 -12.92
N LEU A 1015 4.84 4.52 -13.77
CA LEU A 1015 4.90 4.34 -15.22
C LEU A 1015 6.08 5.12 -15.85
N ALA A 1016 6.31 6.37 -15.40
CA ALA A 1016 7.44 7.19 -15.84
C ALA A 1016 8.82 6.58 -15.49
N GLY A 1017 8.89 5.73 -14.46
CA GLY A 1017 10.09 4.98 -14.09
C GLY A 1017 10.25 3.63 -14.82
N LEU A 1018 9.26 3.21 -15.61
CA LEU A 1018 9.25 1.96 -16.38
C LEU A 1018 9.41 2.18 -17.88
N ALA A 1019 8.93 3.31 -18.41
CA ALA A 1019 9.03 3.64 -19.82
C ALA A 1019 10.47 4.03 -20.24
N PRO A 1020 10.93 3.64 -21.45
CA PRO A 1020 12.22 4.07 -21.99
C PRO A 1020 12.34 5.58 -22.17
N LYS A 1021 11.22 6.27 -22.41
CA LYS A 1021 11.16 7.73 -22.48
C LYS A 1021 9.81 8.29 -22.07
N PHE A 1022 9.80 9.45 -21.42
CA PHE A 1022 8.57 10.22 -21.18
C PHE A 1022 8.71 11.73 -21.41
N VAL A 1023 7.57 12.41 -21.61
CA VAL A 1023 7.42 13.86 -21.49
C VAL A 1023 6.34 14.18 -20.46
N ALA A 1024 6.64 15.07 -19.53
CA ALA A 1024 5.68 15.62 -18.57
C ALA A 1024 5.45 17.10 -18.91
N GLN A 1025 4.24 17.46 -19.34
CA GLN A 1025 3.93 18.81 -19.84
C GLN A 1025 2.91 19.52 -18.94
N THR A 1026 3.04 20.85 -18.82
CA THR A 1026 2.12 21.69 -18.04
C THR A 1026 2.26 23.18 -18.40
N ALA A 1027 1.21 23.97 -18.17
CA ALA A 1027 1.32 25.44 -18.11
C ALA A 1027 1.97 25.95 -16.80
N THR A 1028 1.82 25.21 -15.69
CA THR A 1028 2.20 25.67 -14.35
C THR A 1028 3.55 25.10 -13.92
N PRO A 1029 4.61 25.92 -13.70
CA PRO A 1029 5.85 25.43 -13.11
C PRO A 1029 5.62 24.83 -11.71
N MET A 1030 6.47 23.89 -11.29
CA MET A 1030 6.32 23.14 -10.03
C MET A 1030 6.05 24.02 -8.81
N ARG A 1031 4.85 23.90 -8.25
CA ARG A 1031 4.49 24.53 -6.98
C ARG A 1031 5.27 23.86 -5.86
N ARG A 1032 5.97 24.65 -5.04
CA ARG A 1032 6.88 24.18 -3.98
C ARG A 1032 6.08 23.58 -2.80
N ASN A 1033 5.81 22.28 -2.85
CA ASN A 1033 5.04 21.57 -1.83
C ASN A 1033 5.85 21.42 -0.52
N GLU A 1034 5.44 22.10 0.56
CA GLU A 1034 6.10 22.05 1.88
C GLU A 1034 6.24 20.62 2.44
N SER A 1035 5.39 19.67 2.02
CA SER A 1035 5.37 18.29 2.50
C SER A 1035 6.62 17.50 2.11
N GLN A 1036 7.29 17.83 1.00
CA GLN A 1036 8.54 17.17 0.59
C GLN A 1036 9.74 17.71 1.36
N VAL A 1037 9.85 19.05 1.50
CA VAL A 1037 10.97 19.72 2.18
C VAL A 1037 11.08 19.33 3.67
N LYS A 1038 9.95 19.01 4.31
CA LYS A 1038 9.93 18.57 5.73
C LYS A 1038 10.46 17.15 5.97
N GLY A 1039 10.75 16.38 4.91
CA GLY A 1039 11.39 15.07 5.04
C GLY A 1039 12.89 15.14 5.38
N GLU A 1040 13.59 16.17 4.91
CA GLU A 1040 15.07 16.19 4.90
C GLU A 1040 15.69 17.20 5.89
N GLY A 1041 14.92 18.18 6.38
CA GLY A 1041 15.46 19.31 7.15
C GLY A 1041 15.59 19.16 8.67
N GLU A 1042 14.81 18.30 9.32
CA GLU A 1042 14.72 18.24 10.80
C GLU A 1042 15.37 16.97 11.39
N GLY A 1043 16.68 16.86 11.19
CA GLY A 1043 17.53 15.74 11.65
C GLY A 1043 18.68 16.12 12.58
N ARG A 1044 18.55 17.22 13.37
CA ARG A 1044 19.47 17.60 14.47
C ARG A 1044 18.72 18.47 15.49
N GLY A 1045 18.87 18.14 16.77
CA GLY A 1045 18.12 18.69 17.91
C GLY A 1045 18.17 17.71 19.07
#